data_AF-A0A960M0A9-F1
#
_entry.id   AF-A0A960M0A9-F1
#
_cell.length_a   1.000
_cell.length_b   1.000
_cell.length_c   1.000
_cell.angle_alpha   90.00
_cell.angle_beta   90.00
_cell.angle_gamma   90.00
#
_symmetry.space_group_name_H-M   'P 1'
#
loop_
_entity.id
_entity.type
_entity.pdbx_description
1 polymer ?
#
loop_
_entity_poly.entity_id
_entity_poly.type
_entity_poly.pdbx_seq_one_letter_code
_entity_poly.pdbx_strand_id
1 'polypeptide(L)'
;MNKQTNMNVKKASRWVAASLGFWFLTAASVEGSVVKVAIGDSGFYRITKAELAQAFSITESQVQTSAFWMENVGRPVSVARDAGDLVFFGHKYESIYTDANIYFLGIGSGPVVQDQVVAPASGQPQSSFPAQARHEQQLALRSDLVRVPGEDPWLWKLMISGFSSKQFTIPLNLPGVIAGSEASVAVKVKGATDSTGRYYHGAQIKVNGTVVGYDTFDGFEAAEIVATIPSGLLQASGNTLTIYSLPPSGTFYDSIYFDSAVVSYQRSYQSGANQMIVDAQPGSVKLENLSSSAVQIWNVSDVWNPSRLTGYQVVADGTAWDASFESPSAARYAVSVAGEMKPVVGISPVYAQSLKDPTNAVDYLLVVGPGLESAAQTLASYRAANGLRTMMVSIDAVYDAFNFGIRDGRALRSLLGYATRQWAECPRYVTIAGDGSLDYRNYLGFNDSLVPTEATTDIYGLYSTDHLAVDLTGTSSIQIAIGRIPAQNAAELTAYINNLIAFEAGGAYRNDILISTDNADLAGNYLSDGNQLEAIAAAKKTAHRADIDIIGAAQTRQEFIQGVEAGKELAVYIGHGTSQQFAEEAIFTINDVNAMTNQTSPSMFMVLGCLSGGFGAPGMKEIGESLVTKLGASPATIGAATYVNSLDSLVLATQIMHAVYNNGVERLGDAWVDAKNQLLLFNRMSPVRGFQLLGDAAISLGASDAPRGVPATPPVVGSFDEWESWALPPVVADLDLPNGPQDDTDGDGDDNWTEYVNGTDPGSADSFLRIQNLRQLSGIQKVEVEWPSAHGRTYRLERSYSADHGYSPVAEGITASAPLNFWEDDLQTGNVAFYRVVVEQ
;
A
#
# COMPACT_ATOMS: atom_id res chain seq x y z
N MET A 1 16.51 -12.75 -30.91
CA MET A 1 16.07 -12.00 -32.11
C MET A 1 15.65 -10.64 -31.59
N ASN A 2 16.48 -9.61 -31.82
CA ASN A 2 16.31 -8.29 -31.23
C ASN A 2 15.21 -7.49 -31.93
N LYS A 3 14.35 -6.86 -31.14
CA LYS A 3 13.20 -6.00 -31.50
C LYS A 3 13.56 -4.72 -32.27
N GLN A 4 14.77 -4.57 -32.83
CA GLN A 4 15.08 -3.44 -33.74
C GLN A 4 14.32 -3.47 -35.08
N THR A 5 13.55 -4.54 -35.36
CA THR A 5 12.80 -4.70 -36.62
C THR A 5 11.27 -4.74 -36.45
N ASN A 6 10.70 -4.60 -35.26
CA ASN A 6 9.24 -4.76 -35.05
C ASN A 6 8.57 -3.65 -34.24
N MET A 7 8.46 -2.45 -34.82
CA MET A 7 7.32 -1.57 -34.54
C MET A 7 6.03 -2.03 -35.25
N ASN A 8 5.91 -3.30 -35.66
CA ASN A 8 4.68 -3.79 -36.25
C ASN A 8 4.41 -5.28 -35.96
N VAL A 9 3.27 -5.48 -35.27
CA VAL A 9 2.41 -6.67 -35.23
C VAL A 9 2.87 -7.88 -34.39
N LYS A 10 2.32 -7.95 -33.17
CA LYS A 10 1.81 -9.20 -32.58
C LYS A 10 0.46 -8.95 -31.88
N LYS A 11 -0.58 -9.63 -32.42
CA LYS A 11 -1.84 -10.18 -31.85
C LYS A 11 -2.35 -9.53 -30.54
N ALA A 12 -3.56 -9.01 -30.38
CA ALA A 12 -4.85 -9.31 -31.01
C ALA A 12 -5.79 -8.09 -30.96
N SER A 13 -6.73 -8.07 -31.88
CA SER A 13 -7.79 -7.09 -32.09
C SER A 13 -8.62 -6.72 -30.85
N ARG A 14 -8.64 -5.44 -30.47
CA ARG A 14 -9.81 -4.79 -29.85
C ARG A 14 -9.95 -3.37 -30.42
N TRP A 15 -11.00 -3.17 -31.22
CA TRP A 15 -11.44 -1.83 -31.64
C TRP A 15 -12.29 -1.24 -30.51
N VAL A 16 -12.04 0.01 -30.12
CA VAL A 16 -12.97 0.78 -29.29
C VAL A 16 -13.44 1.98 -30.10
N ALA A 17 -14.75 2.06 -30.31
CA ALA A 17 -15.41 3.18 -30.96
C ALA A 17 -15.61 4.32 -29.94
N ALA A 18 -15.25 5.54 -30.32
CA ALA A 18 -15.52 6.74 -29.53
C ALA A 18 -16.81 7.42 -30.02
N SER A 19 -17.77 7.65 -29.12
CA SER A 19 -18.88 8.59 -29.34
C SER A 19 -18.83 9.70 -28.29
N LEU A 20 -18.90 10.94 -28.74
CA LEU A 20 -18.92 12.16 -27.94
C LEU A 20 -20.20 12.28 -27.09
N GLY A 21 -20.05 12.42 -25.77
CA GLY A 21 -21.14 12.81 -24.87
C GLY A 21 -20.80 12.66 -23.39
N PHE A 22 -20.79 13.79 -22.67
CA PHE A 22 -20.75 13.99 -21.21
C PHE A 22 -20.50 12.76 -20.31
N TRP A 23 -19.29 12.70 -19.74
CA TRP A 23 -18.87 11.69 -18.78
C TRP A 23 -19.49 11.93 -17.42
N PHE A 24 -20.47 11.10 -17.05
CA PHE A 24 -20.65 10.68 -15.67
C PHE A 24 -19.96 9.32 -15.53
N LEU A 25 -18.77 9.29 -14.93
CA LEU A 25 -18.12 8.05 -14.50
C LEU A 25 -18.83 7.55 -13.23
N THR A 26 -19.98 6.88 -13.41
CA THR A 26 -20.38 5.87 -12.43
C THR A 26 -19.45 4.68 -12.59
N ALA A 27 -18.92 4.16 -11.48
CA ALA A 27 -18.12 2.93 -11.45
C ALA A 27 -18.91 1.77 -12.09
N ALA A 28 -18.75 1.58 -13.40
CA ALA A 28 -19.20 0.40 -14.09
C ALA A 28 -17.98 -0.53 -14.21
N SER A 29 -18.04 -1.65 -13.51
CA SER A 29 -17.20 -2.81 -13.82
C SER A 29 -17.26 -3.06 -15.33
N VAL A 30 -16.11 -3.28 -15.98
CA VAL A 30 -16.13 -3.93 -17.30
C VAL A 30 -16.67 -5.33 -17.07
N GLU A 31 -17.96 -5.52 -17.28
CA GLU A 31 -18.60 -6.82 -17.20
C GLU A 31 -17.92 -7.78 -18.19
N GLY A 32 -17.25 -8.80 -17.66
CA GLY A 32 -17.19 -10.12 -18.31
C GLY A 32 -15.89 -10.57 -18.98
N SER A 33 -14.76 -9.84 -18.92
CA SER A 33 -13.49 -10.39 -19.49
C SER A 33 -12.42 -10.81 -18.49
N VAL A 34 -12.34 -10.18 -17.32
CA VAL A 34 -11.31 -10.48 -16.29
C VAL A 34 -11.89 -10.31 -14.89
N VAL A 35 -11.52 -11.20 -13.96
CA VAL A 35 -11.84 -11.15 -12.53
C VAL A 35 -10.58 -11.36 -11.70
N LYS A 36 -10.60 -10.90 -10.45
CA LYS A 36 -9.58 -11.20 -9.44
C LYS A 36 -9.94 -12.46 -8.69
N VAL A 37 -8.95 -13.29 -8.41
CA VAL A 37 -9.05 -14.51 -7.61
C VAL A 37 -8.07 -14.37 -6.45
N ALA A 38 -8.58 -14.34 -5.23
CA ALA A 38 -7.77 -14.23 -4.02
C ALA A 38 -7.46 -15.61 -3.42
N ILE A 39 -6.23 -15.81 -2.96
CA ILE A 39 -5.80 -16.98 -2.19
C ILE A 39 -5.05 -16.53 -0.92
N GLY A 40 -5.01 -17.39 0.11
CA GLY A 40 -4.33 -17.06 1.39
C GLY A 40 -3.10 -17.92 1.73
N ASP A 41 -2.91 -19.06 1.07
CA ASP A 41 -1.83 -19.99 1.39
C ASP A 41 -1.26 -20.63 0.12
N SER A 42 -0.07 -21.22 0.21
CA SER A 42 0.43 -22.10 -0.85
C SER A 42 -0.38 -23.40 -0.92
N GLY A 43 -0.65 -23.90 -2.12
CA GLY A 43 -1.31 -25.19 -2.33
C GLY A 43 -2.15 -25.27 -3.61
N PHE A 44 -2.86 -26.38 -3.75
CA PHE A 44 -3.81 -26.56 -4.85
C PHE A 44 -5.12 -25.83 -4.57
N TYR A 45 -5.55 -25.02 -5.52
CA TYR A 45 -6.83 -24.34 -5.51
C TYR A 45 -7.74 -24.85 -6.61
N ARG A 46 -9.04 -24.87 -6.31
CA ARG A 46 -10.11 -25.23 -7.24
C ARG A 46 -11.10 -24.08 -7.34
N ILE A 47 -11.40 -23.68 -8.57
CA ILE A 47 -12.52 -22.81 -8.91
C ILE A 47 -13.53 -23.66 -9.67
N THR A 48 -14.71 -23.83 -9.08
CA THR A 48 -15.76 -24.65 -9.64
C THR A 48 -16.32 -24.04 -10.92
N LYS A 49 -16.86 -24.87 -11.80
CA LYS A 49 -17.61 -24.41 -12.98
C LYS A 49 -18.75 -23.44 -12.65
N ALA A 50 -19.36 -23.58 -11.47
CA ALA A 50 -20.44 -22.70 -11.00
C ALA A 50 -19.90 -21.32 -10.60
N GLU A 51 -18.77 -21.27 -9.89
CA GLU A 51 -18.08 -20.01 -9.56
C GLU A 51 -17.60 -19.30 -10.82
N LEU A 52 -17.04 -20.02 -11.81
CA LEU A 52 -16.64 -19.45 -13.10
C LEU A 52 -17.86 -18.92 -13.87
N ALA A 53 -18.97 -19.67 -13.89
CA ALA A 53 -20.21 -19.25 -14.54
C ALA A 53 -20.73 -17.94 -13.92
N GLN A 54 -20.74 -17.85 -12.60
CA GLN A 54 -21.14 -16.66 -11.87
C GLN A 54 -20.17 -15.49 -12.11
N ALA A 55 -18.87 -15.71 -11.99
CA ALA A 55 -17.83 -14.68 -12.11
C ALA A 55 -17.84 -14.00 -13.48
N PHE A 56 -18.07 -14.77 -14.54
CA PHE A 56 -18.07 -14.27 -15.92
C PHE A 56 -19.47 -14.03 -16.49
N SER A 57 -20.53 -14.23 -15.69
CA SER A 57 -21.93 -14.16 -16.16
C SER A 57 -22.21 -15.00 -17.41
N ILE A 58 -21.69 -16.24 -17.44
CA ILE A 58 -21.89 -17.24 -18.49
C ILE A 58 -22.51 -18.52 -17.92
N THR A 59 -22.98 -19.42 -18.77
CA THR A 59 -23.50 -20.74 -18.32
C THR A 59 -22.39 -21.72 -18.00
N GLU A 60 -22.63 -22.70 -17.11
CA GLU A 60 -21.67 -23.78 -16.87
C GLU A 60 -21.31 -24.56 -18.15
N SER A 61 -22.25 -24.67 -19.11
CA SER A 61 -21.99 -25.30 -20.40
C SER A 61 -20.99 -24.48 -21.24
N GLN A 62 -21.04 -23.15 -21.16
CA GLN A 62 -20.05 -22.29 -21.81
C GLN A 62 -18.70 -22.42 -21.10
N VAL A 63 -18.68 -22.44 -19.76
CA VAL A 63 -17.46 -22.66 -18.96
C VAL A 63 -16.74 -23.95 -19.39
N GLN A 64 -17.46 -25.04 -19.64
CA GLN A 64 -16.86 -26.31 -20.07
C GLN A 64 -16.04 -26.18 -21.36
N THR A 65 -16.49 -25.35 -22.29
CA THR A 65 -15.85 -25.14 -23.60
C THR A 65 -14.89 -23.96 -23.64
N SER A 66 -14.95 -23.06 -22.65
CA SER A 66 -14.08 -21.88 -22.57
C SER A 66 -12.65 -22.26 -22.19
N ALA A 67 -11.70 -21.61 -22.85
CA ALA A 67 -10.33 -21.53 -22.35
C ALA A 67 -10.25 -20.38 -21.34
N PHE A 68 -9.37 -20.53 -20.36
CA PHE A 68 -9.07 -19.51 -19.37
C PHE A 68 -7.56 -19.25 -19.36
N TRP A 69 -7.20 -17.98 -19.21
CA TRP A 69 -5.84 -17.57 -18.88
C TRP A 69 -5.82 -17.05 -17.44
N MET A 70 -4.70 -17.26 -16.76
CA MET A 70 -4.48 -16.75 -15.42
C MET A 70 -3.12 -16.05 -15.37
N GLU A 71 -3.02 -15.03 -14.55
CA GLU A 71 -1.80 -14.24 -14.35
C GLU A 71 -1.65 -13.86 -12.88
N ASN A 72 -0.41 -13.77 -12.42
CA ASN A 72 -0.07 -13.24 -11.10
C ASN A 72 1.18 -12.38 -11.25
N VAL A 73 1.15 -11.15 -10.73
CA VAL A 73 2.26 -10.18 -10.78
C VAL A 73 2.87 -10.00 -12.19
N GLY A 74 2.03 -9.85 -13.23
CA GLY A 74 2.52 -9.71 -14.61
C GLY A 74 2.82 -11.03 -15.32
N ARG A 75 2.84 -12.16 -14.60
CA ARG A 75 3.36 -13.44 -15.09
C ARG A 75 2.24 -14.44 -15.38
N PRO A 76 2.21 -15.03 -16.60
CA PRO A 76 1.24 -16.07 -16.93
C PRO A 76 1.36 -17.29 -15.99
N VAL A 77 0.22 -17.76 -15.49
CA VAL A 77 0.11 -18.91 -14.59
C VAL A 77 -0.49 -20.11 -15.33
N SER A 78 0.20 -21.23 -15.32
CA SER A 78 -0.30 -22.49 -15.91
C SER A 78 -1.48 -23.03 -15.11
N VAL A 79 -2.61 -23.26 -15.80
CA VAL A 79 -3.84 -23.82 -15.21
C VAL A 79 -4.19 -25.18 -15.78
N ALA A 80 -4.94 -25.98 -15.02
CA ALA A 80 -5.45 -27.29 -15.42
C ALA A 80 -6.98 -27.32 -15.38
N ARG A 81 -7.57 -28.25 -16.14
CA ARG A 81 -9.01 -28.53 -16.14
C ARG A 81 -9.27 -29.87 -15.48
N ASP A 82 -10.20 -29.91 -14.55
CA ASP A 82 -10.65 -31.14 -13.88
C ASP A 82 -12.18 -31.16 -13.85
N ALA A 83 -12.81 -32.05 -14.63
CA ALA A 83 -14.28 -32.16 -14.74
C ALA A 83 -15.03 -30.84 -15.04
N GLY A 84 -14.39 -29.87 -15.71
CA GLY A 84 -14.95 -28.55 -16.02
C GLY A 84 -14.65 -27.46 -15.00
N ASP A 85 -14.06 -27.82 -13.85
CA ASP A 85 -13.48 -26.89 -12.89
C ASP A 85 -12.09 -26.44 -13.37
N LEU A 86 -11.62 -25.32 -12.84
CA LEU A 86 -10.26 -24.83 -13.02
C LEU A 86 -9.44 -25.17 -11.78
N VAL A 87 -8.25 -25.74 -11.98
CA VAL A 87 -7.31 -26.10 -10.93
C VAL A 87 -5.98 -25.42 -11.19
N PHE A 88 -5.37 -24.83 -10.17
CA PHE A 88 -4.06 -24.21 -10.25
C PHE A 88 -3.30 -24.37 -8.94
N PHE A 89 -1.99 -24.14 -8.98
CA PHE A 89 -1.17 -24.05 -7.79
C PHE A 89 -1.02 -22.58 -7.40
N GLY A 90 -1.54 -22.23 -6.22
CA GLY A 90 -1.37 -20.93 -5.62
C GLY A 90 -0.13 -20.90 -4.75
N HIS A 91 0.59 -19.77 -4.71
CA HIS A 91 1.67 -19.55 -3.75
C HIS A 91 1.31 -18.40 -2.80
N LYS A 92 1.66 -18.58 -1.52
CA LYS A 92 1.44 -17.58 -0.48
C LYS A 92 2.25 -16.31 -0.79
N TYR A 93 1.60 -15.17 -0.62
CA TYR A 93 2.22 -13.85 -0.53
C TYR A 93 1.84 -13.23 0.81
N GLU A 94 2.74 -12.47 1.41
CA GLU A 94 2.52 -11.89 2.73
C GLU A 94 3.30 -10.58 2.87
N SER A 95 2.60 -9.45 3.11
CA SER A 95 3.19 -8.13 3.40
C SER A 95 2.44 -7.42 4.51
N ILE A 96 3.00 -6.40 5.16
CA ILE A 96 2.33 -5.74 6.30
C ILE A 96 0.87 -5.31 6.02
N TYR A 97 0.50 -5.12 4.75
CA TYR A 97 -0.84 -4.71 4.32
C TYR A 97 -1.83 -5.85 4.07
N THR A 98 -1.37 -7.05 3.71
CA THR A 98 -2.25 -8.17 3.34
C THR A 98 -1.54 -9.53 3.39
N ASP A 99 -2.32 -10.59 3.57
CA ASP A 99 -1.95 -12.00 3.40
C ASP A 99 -2.65 -12.66 2.20
N ALA A 100 -3.38 -11.88 1.40
CA ALA A 100 -4.02 -12.34 0.19
C ALA A 100 -3.11 -12.14 -1.03
N ASN A 101 -2.82 -13.22 -1.75
CA ASN A 101 -2.24 -13.13 -3.09
C ASN A 101 -3.35 -13.06 -4.14
N ILE A 102 -3.18 -12.22 -5.15
CA ILE A 102 -4.20 -11.94 -6.16
C ILE A 102 -3.77 -12.47 -7.53
N TYR A 103 -4.68 -13.19 -8.17
CA TYR A 103 -4.53 -13.70 -9.53
C TYR A 103 -5.59 -13.06 -10.42
N PHE A 104 -5.21 -12.58 -11.59
CA PHE A 104 -6.16 -12.18 -12.62
C PHE A 104 -6.54 -13.41 -13.44
N LEU A 105 -7.84 -13.59 -13.67
CA LEU A 105 -8.41 -14.70 -14.42
C LEU A 105 -9.30 -14.13 -15.52
N GLY A 106 -9.11 -14.56 -16.76
CA GLY A 106 -9.95 -14.13 -17.88
C GLY A 106 -10.29 -15.27 -18.84
N ILE A 107 -11.31 -15.04 -19.69
CA ILE A 107 -11.67 -15.96 -20.77
C ILE A 107 -10.72 -15.74 -21.95
N GLY A 108 -10.05 -16.80 -22.38
CA GLY A 108 -9.08 -16.77 -23.48
C GLY A 108 -8.01 -17.85 -23.36
N SER A 109 -7.08 -17.88 -24.31
CA SER A 109 -5.97 -18.83 -24.28
C SER A 109 -4.89 -18.38 -23.30
N GLY A 110 -4.48 -19.27 -22.40
CA GLY A 110 -3.33 -19.11 -21.52
C GLY A 110 -2.48 -20.37 -21.47
N PRO A 111 -1.35 -20.36 -20.74
CA PRO A 111 -0.56 -21.55 -20.52
C PRO A 111 -1.36 -22.61 -19.75
N VAL A 112 -1.17 -23.87 -20.14
CA VAL A 112 -1.79 -25.02 -19.47
C VAL A 112 -0.71 -25.89 -18.84
N VAL A 113 -1.03 -26.47 -17.69
CA VAL A 113 -0.11 -27.37 -16.97
C VAL A 113 0.30 -28.52 -17.89
N GLN A 114 1.61 -28.69 -18.07
CA GLN A 114 2.19 -29.72 -18.91
C GLN A 114 2.52 -30.99 -18.12
N ASP A 115 2.49 -32.14 -18.79
CA ASP A 115 2.90 -33.40 -18.17
C ASP A 115 4.43 -33.53 -18.11
N GLN A 116 4.93 -33.91 -16.94
CA GLN A 116 6.31 -34.34 -16.70
C GLN A 116 6.30 -35.84 -16.39
N VAL A 117 6.83 -36.65 -17.30
CA VAL A 117 6.96 -38.10 -17.08
C VAL A 117 8.13 -38.37 -16.13
N VAL A 118 7.86 -39.08 -15.04
CA VAL A 118 8.86 -39.55 -14.07
C VAL A 118 8.94 -41.07 -14.09
N ALA A 119 10.11 -41.61 -13.76
CA ALA A 119 10.29 -43.05 -13.61
C ALA A 119 9.65 -43.52 -12.29
N PRO A 120 9.23 -44.80 -12.20
CA PRO A 120 8.92 -45.43 -10.94
C PRO A 120 10.09 -45.33 -9.97
N ALA A 121 9.78 -45.17 -8.68
CA ALA A 121 10.76 -45.16 -7.60
C ALA A 121 11.72 -46.37 -7.69
N SER A 122 13.03 -46.11 -7.65
CA SER A 122 14.07 -47.14 -7.69
C SER A 122 14.98 -47.07 -6.47
N GLY A 123 15.29 -48.22 -5.86
CA GLY A 123 16.13 -48.26 -4.65
C GLY A 123 15.40 -47.82 -3.37
N GLN A 124 16.17 -47.43 -2.35
CA GLN A 124 15.62 -47.02 -1.05
C GLN A 124 15.06 -45.59 -1.14
N PRO A 125 13.79 -45.36 -0.77
CA PRO A 125 13.22 -44.01 -0.74
C PRO A 125 13.92 -43.10 0.25
N GLN A 126 13.95 -41.80 -0.07
CA GLN A 126 14.33 -40.75 0.86
C GLN A 126 13.46 -40.82 2.13
N SER A 127 14.09 -40.77 3.30
CA SER A 127 13.40 -40.94 4.59
C SER A 127 12.78 -39.64 5.12
N SER A 128 13.38 -38.49 4.80
CA SER A 128 12.96 -37.18 5.29
C SER A 128 13.45 -36.05 4.39
N PHE A 129 12.96 -34.85 4.64
CA PHE A 129 13.42 -33.62 4.03
C PHE A 129 13.45 -32.47 5.06
N PRO A 130 14.28 -31.44 4.87
CA PRO A 130 14.26 -30.25 5.71
C PRO A 130 12.92 -29.52 5.61
N ALA A 131 12.37 -29.09 6.75
CA ALA A 131 11.16 -28.29 6.82
C ALA A 131 11.29 -27.19 7.88
N GLN A 132 10.47 -26.16 7.74
CA GLN A 132 10.34 -25.09 8.73
C GLN A 132 8.89 -24.99 9.23
N ALA A 133 8.74 -24.66 10.50
CA ALA A 133 7.46 -24.28 11.09
C ALA A 133 7.63 -22.95 11.83
N ARG A 134 6.84 -21.95 11.43
CA ARG A 134 6.76 -20.64 12.10
C ARG A 134 5.58 -20.64 13.06
N HIS A 135 5.80 -20.13 14.27
CA HIS A 135 4.79 -19.96 15.32
C HIS A 135 4.81 -18.50 15.76
N GLU A 136 3.67 -17.83 15.61
CA GLU A 136 3.51 -16.40 15.87
C GLU A 136 2.02 -16.08 16.02
N GLN A 137 1.69 -15.04 16.78
CA GLN A 137 0.35 -14.45 16.79
C GLN A 137 0.48 -12.93 16.92
N GLN A 138 -0.28 -12.20 16.10
CA GLN A 138 -0.32 -10.74 16.12
C GLN A 138 -1.37 -10.27 17.13
N LEU A 139 -0.97 -10.16 18.40
CA LEU A 139 -1.90 -9.85 19.50
C LEU A 139 -1.72 -8.44 20.09
N ALA A 140 -0.57 -7.81 19.87
CA ALA A 140 -0.28 -6.49 20.39
C ALA A 140 0.43 -5.64 19.34
N LEU A 141 -0.24 -4.59 18.87
CA LEU A 141 0.41 -3.53 18.10
C LEU A 141 1.17 -2.62 19.08
N ARG A 142 2.49 -2.51 18.91
CA ARG A 142 3.39 -1.65 19.71
C ARG A 142 4.15 -0.69 18.81
N SER A 143 3.41 0.19 18.15
CA SER A 143 3.98 1.25 17.30
C SER A 143 4.98 2.14 18.06
N ASP A 144 4.76 2.35 19.37
CA ASP A 144 5.63 3.10 20.27
C ASP A 144 6.99 2.42 20.54
N LEU A 145 7.16 1.15 20.18
CA LEU A 145 8.42 0.40 20.35
C LEU A 145 9.23 0.30 19.05
N VAL A 146 8.67 0.69 17.91
CA VAL A 146 9.39 0.68 16.63
C VAL A 146 10.48 1.74 16.63
N ARG A 147 11.71 1.38 16.26
CA ARG A 147 12.85 2.32 16.24
C ARG A 147 13.53 2.43 14.88
N VAL A 148 13.30 1.46 14.00
CA VAL A 148 13.90 1.43 12.66
C VAL A 148 12.82 1.30 11.58
N PRO A 149 13.00 1.92 10.40
CA PRO A 149 12.08 1.74 9.29
C PRO A 149 11.95 0.26 8.90
N GLY A 150 10.72 -0.19 8.65
CA GLY A 150 10.44 -1.58 8.27
C GLY A 150 10.38 -2.59 9.43
N GLU A 151 10.58 -2.15 10.68
CA GLU A 151 10.38 -3.02 11.83
C GLU A 151 8.90 -3.44 11.97
N ASP A 152 8.64 -4.70 12.30
CA ASP A 152 7.29 -5.19 12.56
C ASP A 152 6.78 -4.65 13.91
N PRO A 153 5.68 -3.86 13.94
CA PRO A 153 5.12 -3.36 15.18
C PRO A 153 4.27 -4.41 15.92
N TRP A 154 3.98 -5.57 15.31
CA TRP A 154 3.17 -6.61 15.93
C TRP A 154 3.99 -7.54 16.79
N LEU A 155 3.47 -7.83 17.98
CA LEU A 155 4.11 -8.67 18.97
C LEU A 155 3.10 -9.65 19.55
N TRP A 156 3.59 -10.80 20.00
CA TRP A 156 2.75 -11.87 20.52
C TRP A 156 2.47 -11.72 22.03
N LYS A 157 3.51 -11.72 22.87
CA LYS A 157 3.32 -11.82 24.32
C LYS A 157 4.31 -11.02 25.14
N LEU A 158 3.81 -10.07 25.93
CA LEU A 158 4.58 -9.39 26.97
C LEU A 158 4.93 -10.37 28.12
N MET A 159 6.22 -10.43 28.46
CA MET A 159 6.79 -11.14 29.58
C MET A 159 7.52 -10.14 30.49
N ILE A 160 7.29 -10.23 31.80
CA ILE A 160 7.85 -9.28 32.78
C ILE A 160 8.61 -10.06 33.86
N SER A 161 9.90 -9.79 34.00
CA SER A 161 10.74 -10.43 35.01
C SER A 161 10.26 -10.11 36.43
N GLY A 162 10.40 -11.08 37.34
CA GLY A 162 9.93 -10.95 38.73
C GLY A 162 8.43 -11.18 38.94
N PHE A 163 7.62 -11.22 37.86
CA PHE A 163 6.18 -11.53 37.92
C PHE A 163 5.89 -12.96 37.46
N SER A 164 4.65 -13.40 37.65
CA SER A 164 4.19 -14.71 37.14
C SER A 164 4.19 -14.79 35.60
N SER A 165 4.13 -13.65 34.91
CA SER A 165 4.18 -13.52 33.45
C SER A 165 5.59 -13.59 32.85
N LYS A 166 6.63 -13.82 33.66
CA LYS A 166 8.04 -13.90 33.20
C LYS A 166 8.33 -15.02 32.20
N GLN A 167 7.39 -15.94 31.97
CA GLN A 167 7.56 -17.03 31.03
C GLN A 167 6.30 -17.22 30.19
N PHE A 168 6.48 -17.75 28.99
CA PHE A 168 5.39 -18.12 28.10
C PHE A 168 5.70 -19.46 27.41
N THR A 169 4.72 -20.36 27.39
CA THR A 169 4.85 -21.70 26.79
C THR A 169 3.85 -21.86 25.66
N ILE A 170 4.32 -22.33 24.51
CA ILE A 170 3.51 -22.64 23.33
C ILE A 170 3.70 -24.09 22.89
N PRO A 171 2.69 -24.72 22.27
CA PRO A 171 2.89 -25.96 21.55
C PRO A 171 3.72 -25.71 20.28
N LEU A 172 4.70 -26.58 20.03
CA LEU A 172 5.41 -26.64 18.75
C LEU A 172 4.72 -27.67 17.85
N ASN A 173 3.83 -27.19 16.99
CA ASN A 173 3.26 -28.01 15.92
C ASN A 173 4.31 -28.24 14.82
N LEU A 174 4.86 -29.45 14.73
CA LEU A 174 5.89 -29.85 13.77
C LEU A 174 5.41 -31.08 12.97
N PRO A 175 4.55 -30.90 11.95
CA PRO A 175 3.93 -32.01 11.22
C PRO A 175 4.97 -32.97 10.65
N GLY A 176 4.87 -34.26 10.99
CA GLY A 176 5.77 -35.30 10.46
C GLY A 176 7.21 -35.20 10.97
N VAL A 177 7.48 -34.53 12.08
CA VAL A 177 8.84 -34.44 12.64
C VAL A 177 9.46 -35.81 12.86
N ILE A 178 10.71 -35.98 12.40
CA ILE A 178 11.51 -37.18 12.65
C ILE A 178 12.03 -37.10 14.09
N ALA A 179 11.39 -37.84 15.00
CA ALA A 179 11.88 -37.96 16.36
C ALA A 179 13.35 -38.46 16.37
N GLY A 180 14.20 -37.81 17.17
CA GLY A 180 15.62 -38.16 17.23
C GLY A 180 16.52 -37.44 16.22
N SER A 181 15.99 -36.68 15.25
CA SER A 181 16.82 -35.83 14.40
C SER A 181 17.31 -34.58 15.16
N GLU A 182 18.44 -34.02 14.71
CA GLU A 182 18.81 -32.65 15.09
C GLU A 182 17.85 -31.64 14.45
N ALA A 183 17.65 -30.51 15.13
CA ALA A 183 16.84 -29.40 14.67
C ALA A 183 17.42 -28.08 15.20
N SER A 184 16.87 -26.94 14.79
CA SER A 184 17.18 -25.65 15.37
C SER A 184 15.90 -24.84 15.61
N VAL A 185 15.96 -23.89 16.54
CA VAL A 185 14.92 -22.90 16.76
C VAL A 185 15.53 -21.51 16.76
N ALA A 186 14.95 -20.60 15.98
CA ALA A 186 15.18 -19.17 16.07
C ALA A 186 14.00 -18.53 16.82
N VAL A 187 14.27 -17.82 17.91
CA VAL A 187 13.25 -17.12 18.70
C VAL A 187 13.51 -15.62 18.62
N LYS A 188 12.53 -14.86 18.15
CA LYS A 188 12.55 -13.40 18.16
C LYS A 188 11.88 -12.86 19.42
N VAL A 189 12.56 -11.91 20.05
CA VAL A 189 12.07 -11.16 21.20
C VAL A 189 12.35 -9.66 21.00
N LYS A 190 11.58 -8.81 21.67
CA LYS A 190 11.70 -7.33 21.57
C LYS A 190 11.74 -6.71 22.95
N GLY A 191 12.65 -5.76 23.16
CA GLY A 191 12.76 -5.03 24.42
C GLY A 191 11.57 -4.08 24.60
N ALA A 192 10.96 -4.08 25.79
CA ALA A 192 9.83 -3.21 26.11
C ALA A 192 10.16 -2.15 27.17
N THR A 193 11.38 -2.15 27.70
CA THR A 193 11.85 -1.23 28.72
C THR A 193 13.27 -0.80 28.44
N ASP A 194 13.50 0.51 28.45
CA ASP A 194 14.83 1.08 28.35
C ASP A 194 15.13 1.86 29.64
N SER A 195 16.08 1.37 30.44
CA SER A 195 16.47 1.98 31.71
C SER A 195 17.99 2.21 31.74
N THR A 196 18.52 3.06 32.62
CA THR A 196 19.92 3.54 32.51
C THR A 196 20.98 2.51 32.94
N GLY A 197 21.79 1.96 32.03
CA GLY A 197 23.01 1.10 32.21
C GLY A 197 23.18 0.01 31.11
N ARG A 198 24.05 -1.01 31.25
CA ARG A 198 24.49 -1.88 30.11
C ARG A 198 23.94 -3.32 30.23
N TYR A 199 23.08 -3.74 29.29
CA TYR A 199 22.40 -5.05 29.18
C TYR A 199 21.30 -5.36 30.21
N TYR A 200 20.04 -5.14 29.82
CA TYR A 200 18.85 -5.25 30.68
C TYR A 200 17.97 -6.46 30.43
N HIS A 201 18.03 -7.02 29.25
CA HIS A 201 17.16 -8.11 28.88
C HIS A 201 17.94 -9.41 28.86
N GLY A 202 17.27 -10.51 29.20
CA GLY A 202 17.80 -11.85 29.03
C GLY A 202 16.66 -12.78 28.69
N ALA A 203 16.82 -13.59 27.65
CA ALA A 203 15.80 -14.54 27.23
C ALA A 203 16.37 -15.97 27.23
N GLN A 204 15.79 -16.86 28.03
CA GLN A 204 16.13 -18.29 28.05
C GLN A 204 15.09 -19.09 27.28
N ILE A 205 15.57 -19.97 26.40
CA ILE A 205 14.76 -20.85 25.56
C ILE A 205 14.82 -22.27 26.09
N LYS A 206 13.66 -22.88 26.30
CA LYS A 206 13.53 -24.31 26.59
C LYS A 206 12.66 -25.02 25.56
N VAL A 207 13.11 -26.19 25.12
CA VAL A 207 12.31 -27.12 24.32
C VAL A 207 12.06 -28.37 25.16
N ASN A 208 10.80 -28.76 25.32
CA ASN A 208 10.40 -29.92 26.13
C ASN A 208 11.02 -29.92 27.55
N GLY A 209 11.13 -28.73 28.15
CA GLY A 209 11.69 -28.52 29.49
C GLY A 209 13.22 -28.45 29.57
N THR A 210 13.95 -28.74 28.49
CA THR A 210 15.41 -28.66 28.41
C THR A 210 15.84 -27.29 27.88
N VAL A 211 16.81 -26.64 28.55
CA VAL A 211 17.39 -25.38 28.07
C VAL A 211 18.21 -25.65 26.82
N VAL A 212 17.92 -24.93 25.74
CA VAL A 212 18.62 -25.03 24.45
C VAL A 212 19.33 -23.74 24.07
N GLY A 213 18.89 -22.58 24.60
CA GLY A 213 19.50 -21.28 24.29
C GLY A 213 19.29 -20.26 25.41
N TYR A 214 20.18 -19.26 25.43
CA TYR A 214 20.07 -18.07 26.26
C TYR A 214 20.87 -16.94 25.59
N ASP A 215 20.30 -15.74 25.57
CA ASP A 215 21.03 -14.54 25.14
C ASP A 215 20.57 -13.29 25.91
N THR A 216 21.33 -12.21 25.82
CA THR A 216 21.07 -10.91 26.45
C THR A 216 21.10 -9.77 25.45
N PHE A 217 20.26 -8.76 25.66
CA PHE A 217 20.16 -7.58 24.79
C PHE A 217 19.70 -6.36 25.61
N ASP A 218 19.59 -5.18 24.99
CA ASP A 218 19.24 -3.92 25.65
C ASP A 218 18.34 -3.00 24.81
N GLY A 219 17.84 -1.97 25.48
CA GLY A 219 17.00 -0.93 24.89
C GLY A 219 15.68 -1.46 24.34
N PHE A 220 15.13 -0.73 23.39
CA PHE A 220 13.99 -1.19 22.62
C PHE A 220 14.43 -2.01 21.42
N GLU A 221 15.55 -2.74 21.45
CA GLU A 221 16.00 -3.51 20.30
C GLU A 221 15.30 -4.87 20.20
N ALA A 222 15.20 -5.39 18.98
CA ALA A 222 14.83 -6.78 18.74
C ALA A 222 16.06 -7.68 18.82
N ALA A 223 15.90 -8.89 19.35
CA ALA A 223 16.94 -9.91 19.37
C ALA A 223 16.41 -11.23 18.79
N GLU A 224 17.20 -11.85 17.93
CA GLU A 224 16.93 -13.21 17.42
C GLU A 224 17.93 -14.19 18.04
N ILE A 225 17.42 -15.12 18.83
CA ILE A 225 18.20 -16.12 19.54
C ILE A 225 18.07 -17.44 18.81
N VAL A 226 19.16 -17.87 18.17
CA VAL A 226 19.23 -19.14 17.44
C VAL A 226 19.89 -20.20 18.31
N ALA A 227 19.18 -21.32 18.50
CA ALA A 227 19.62 -22.43 19.33
C ALA A 227 19.50 -23.77 18.59
N THR A 228 20.51 -24.63 18.74
CA THR A 228 20.43 -26.04 18.31
C THR A 228 19.53 -26.81 19.28
N ILE A 229 18.60 -27.58 18.73
CA ILE A 229 17.79 -28.55 19.46
C ILE A 229 18.50 -29.91 19.36
N PRO A 230 19.06 -30.44 20.47
CA PRO A 230 19.79 -31.71 20.42
C PRO A 230 18.94 -32.88 19.94
N SER A 231 19.58 -33.84 19.29
CA SER A 231 18.94 -35.09 18.88
C SER A 231 18.29 -35.80 20.07
N GLY A 232 17.09 -36.33 19.84
CA GLY A 232 16.30 -37.02 20.86
C GLY A 232 15.44 -36.11 21.74
N LEU A 233 15.57 -34.79 21.63
CA LEU A 233 14.73 -33.85 22.39
C LEU A 233 13.33 -33.69 21.78
N LEU A 234 13.23 -33.67 20.44
CA LEU A 234 11.94 -33.63 19.74
C LEU A 234 11.25 -34.99 19.75
N GLN A 235 9.97 -34.96 20.09
CA GLN A 235 9.04 -36.09 20.06
C GLN A 235 8.20 -36.05 18.78
N ALA A 236 7.55 -37.17 18.42
CA ALA A 236 6.68 -37.22 17.25
C ALA A 236 5.45 -36.28 17.36
N SER A 237 5.05 -35.94 18.58
CA SER A 237 3.93 -35.02 18.87
C SER A 237 4.09 -34.42 20.28
N GLY A 238 3.37 -33.34 20.58
CA GLY A 238 3.33 -32.78 21.93
C GLY A 238 4.57 -31.99 22.34
N ASN A 239 5.38 -31.57 21.36
CA ASN A 239 6.53 -30.71 21.61
C ASN A 239 6.07 -29.34 22.14
N THR A 240 6.88 -28.74 23.01
CA THR A 240 6.62 -27.42 23.60
C THR A 240 7.87 -26.54 23.55
N LEU A 241 7.65 -25.25 23.36
CA LEU A 241 8.65 -24.19 23.49
C LEU A 241 8.27 -23.33 24.68
N THR A 242 9.22 -23.05 25.57
CA THR A 242 9.05 -22.08 26.65
C THR A 242 10.13 -21.03 26.59
N ILE A 243 9.71 -19.77 26.60
CA ILE A 243 10.57 -18.59 26.64
C ILE A 243 10.47 -17.98 28.04
N TYR A 244 11.60 -17.62 28.64
CA TYR A 244 11.69 -16.95 29.93
C TYR A 244 12.34 -15.58 29.75
N SER A 245 11.73 -14.52 30.26
CA SER A 245 12.40 -13.27 30.65
C SER A 245 13.21 -13.55 31.92
N LEU A 246 14.53 -13.56 31.75
CA LEU A 246 15.52 -13.86 32.78
C LEU A 246 16.72 -12.92 32.59
N PRO A 247 16.61 -11.65 32.99
CA PRO A 247 17.67 -10.66 32.79
C PRO A 247 18.90 -10.95 33.68
N PRO A 248 20.07 -10.38 33.33
CA PRO A 248 21.27 -10.46 34.17
C PRO A 248 21.03 -9.94 35.60
N SER A 249 21.78 -10.49 36.56
CA SER A 249 21.71 -10.08 37.97
C SER A 249 22.03 -8.60 38.12
N GLY A 250 21.22 -7.88 38.90
CA GLY A 250 21.34 -6.42 39.09
C GLY A 250 20.30 -5.62 38.29
N THR A 251 19.53 -6.27 37.42
CA THR A 251 18.39 -5.65 36.73
C THR A 251 17.17 -5.57 37.65
N PHE A 252 16.69 -4.35 37.89
CA PHE A 252 15.54 -4.09 38.78
C PHE A 252 14.19 -4.30 38.08
N TYR A 253 14.09 -3.93 36.82
CA TYR A 253 12.88 -4.04 36.01
C TYR A 253 13.24 -4.45 34.59
N ASP A 254 12.59 -5.50 34.09
CA ASP A 254 12.80 -6.03 32.74
C ASP A 254 11.44 -6.46 32.17
N SER A 255 11.12 -5.95 30.99
CA SER A 255 9.99 -6.40 30.20
C SER A 255 10.46 -6.65 28.76
N ILE A 256 10.08 -7.81 28.23
CA ILE A 256 10.33 -8.18 26.83
C ILE A 256 9.06 -8.73 26.21
N TYR A 257 8.87 -8.55 24.91
CA TYR A 257 7.90 -9.30 24.14
C TYR A 257 8.54 -10.54 23.52
N PHE A 258 7.80 -11.64 23.55
CA PHE A 258 7.97 -12.70 22.57
C PHE A 258 7.24 -12.28 21.29
N ASP A 259 7.93 -12.38 20.17
CA ASP A 259 7.40 -12.10 18.84
C ASP A 259 7.08 -13.43 18.12
N SER A 260 8.11 -14.13 17.66
CA SER A 260 7.94 -15.32 16.83
C SER A 260 8.98 -16.41 17.12
N ALA A 261 8.66 -17.65 16.76
CA ALA A 261 9.59 -18.77 16.77
C ALA A 261 9.56 -19.51 15.43
N VAL A 262 10.73 -19.80 14.87
CA VAL A 262 10.88 -20.62 13.65
C VAL A 262 11.70 -21.85 13.99
N VAL A 263 11.11 -23.03 13.84
CA VAL A 263 11.77 -24.32 14.04
C VAL A 263 12.16 -24.92 12.70
N SER A 264 13.44 -25.19 12.49
CA SER A 264 13.94 -25.96 11.34
C SER A 264 14.19 -27.41 11.76
N TYR A 265 13.56 -28.37 11.09
CA TYR A 265 13.55 -29.79 11.50
C TYR A 265 13.52 -30.74 10.29
N GLN A 266 13.81 -32.02 10.52
CA GLN A 266 13.60 -33.06 9.51
C GLN A 266 12.16 -33.54 9.55
N ARG A 267 11.48 -33.50 8.40
CA ARG A 267 10.09 -33.92 8.22
C ARG A 267 10.01 -35.19 7.38
N SER A 268 9.15 -36.13 7.78
CA SER A 268 8.84 -37.34 7.02
C SER A 268 7.98 -37.01 5.79
N TYR A 269 7.99 -37.92 4.81
CA TYR A 269 7.10 -37.86 3.65
C TYR A 269 5.67 -38.38 3.94
N GLN A 270 5.26 -38.45 5.20
CA GLN A 270 3.91 -38.86 5.57
C GLN A 270 2.91 -37.70 5.44
N SER A 271 1.81 -37.97 4.76
CA SER A 271 0.70 -37.03 4.62
C SER A 271 -0.15 -37.03 5.89
N GLY A 272 -0.28 -35.87 6.53
CA GLY A 272 -1.15 -35.67 7.70
C GLY A 272 -2.54 -35.14 7.36
N ALA A 273 -2.74 -34.61 6.15
CA ALA A 273 -3.95 -33.88 5.74
C ALA A 273 -4.32 -34.06 4.26
N ASN A 274 -3.82 -35.12 3.60
CA ASN A 274 -4.02 -35.36 2.15
C ASN A 274 -3.51 -34.26 1.20
N GLN A 275 -2.87 -33.23 1.74
CA GLN A 275 -2.12 -32.21 1.03
C GLN A 275 -0.73 -32.07 1.64
N MET A 276 0.28 -31.93 0.78
CA MET A 276 1.65 -31.66 1.24
C MET A 276 2.46 -30.97 0.14
N ILE A 277 3.36 -30.09 0.57
CA ILE A 277 4.46 -29.58 -0.24
C ILE A 277 5.75 -30.19 0.32
N VAL A 278 6.57 -30.75 -0.55
CA VAL A 278 7.81 -31.44 -0.20
C VAL A 278 8.96 -30.94 -1.04
N ASP A 279 10.12 -30.78 -0.42
CA ASP A 279 11.39 -30.55 -1.10
C ASP A 279 12.12 -31.90 -1.20
N ALA A 280 12.30 -32.39 -2.42
CA ALA A 280 12.95 -33.68 -2.65
C ALA A 280 14.30 -33.49 -3.34
N GLN A 281 15.27 -34.30 -2.93
CA GLN A 281 16.56 -34.42 -3.60
C GLN A 281 16.46 -35.39 -4.80
N PRO A 282 17.47 -35.46 -5.69
CA PRO A 282 17.50 -36.50 -6.71
C PRO A 282 17.44 -37.90 -6.08
N GLY A 283 16.56 -38.77 -6.58
CA GLY A 283 16.37 -40.12 -6.05
C GLY A 283 14.91 -40.53 -5.87
N SER A 284 14.72 -41.73 -5.33
CA SER A 284 13.40 -42.29 -5.00
C SER A 284 12.68 -41.51 -3.89
N VAL A 285 11.45 -41.10 -4.15
CA VAL A 285 10.54 -40.42 -3.22
C VAL A 285 9.33 -41.33 -2.98
N LYS A 286 8.92 -41.45 -1.72
CA LYS A 286 7.71 -42.19 -1.31
C LYS A 286 6.88 -41.31 -0.38
N LEU A 287 5.70 -40.90 -0.85
CA LEU A 287 4.69 -40.16 -0.11
C LEU A 287 3.76 -41.16 0.54
N GLU A 288 3.58 -41.09 1.84
CA GLU A 288 2.91 -42.13 2.62
C GLU A 288 1.60 -41.65 3.24
N ASN A 289 0.72 -42.60 3.57
CA ASN A 289 -0.51 -42.37 4.35
C ASN A 289 -1.53 -41.42 3.67
N LEU A 290 -1.73 -41.57 2.36
CA LEU A 290 -2.76 -40.86 1.61
C LEU A 290 -4.11 -41.58 1.75
N SER A 291 -5.21 -40.82 1.80
CA SER A 291 -6.56 -41.39 2.01
C SER A 291 -7.16 -42.09 0.78
N SER A 292 -6.64 -41.87 -0.42
CA SER A 292 -7.19 -42.39 -1.67
C SER A 292 -6.12 -42.56 -2.74
N SER A 293 -6.38 -43.44 -3.72
CA SER A 293 -5.54 -43.65 -4.90
C SER A 293 -5.63 -42.52 -5.93
N ALA A 294 -6.64 -41.66 -5.82
CA ALA A 294 -6.82 -40.49 -6.68
C ALA A 294 -5.88 -39.35 -6.27
N VAL A 295 -4.58 -39.53 -6.48
CA VAL A 295 -3.52 -38.59 -6.09
C VAL A 295 -3.12 -37.76 -7.30
N GLN A 296 -2.91 -36.46 -7.10
CA GLN A 296 -2.24 -35.57 -8.06
C GLN A 296 -0.93 -35.07 -7.46
N ILE A 297 0.13 -35.07 -8.26
CA ILE A 297 1.47 -34.58 -7.86
C ILE A 297 1.95 -33.62 -8.94
N TRP A 298 2.28 -32.39 -8.57
CA TRP A 298 2.85 -31.39 -9.47
C TRP A 298 4.26 -30.98 -9.00
N ASN A 299 5.19 -30.79 -9.93
CA ASN A 299 6.43 -30.07 -9.68
C ASN A 299 6.10 -28.58 -9.67
N VAL A 300 6.37 -27.93 -8.55
CA VAL A 300 6.06 -26.52 -8.26
C VAL A 300 7.31 -25.73 -7.93
N SER A 301 8.47 -26.19 -8.42
CA SER A 301 9.75 -25.46 -8.31
C SER A 301 9.65 -24.09 -8.99
N ASP A 302 8.88 -24.00 -10.07
CA ASP A 302 8.39 -22.75 -10.66
C ASP A 302 6.90 -22.64 -10.34
N VAL A 303 6.53 -21.64 -9.52
CA VAL A 303 5.16 -21.46 -9.03
C VAL A 303 4.22 -20.89 -10.08
N TRP A 304 4.73 -20.24 -11.14
CA TRP A 304 3.92 -19.72 -12.24
C TRP A 304 3.78 -20.77 -13.36
N ASN A 305 4.76 -21.66 -13.52
CA ASN A 305 4.72 -22.71 -14.53
C ASN A 305 4.90 -24.14 -13.96
N PRO A 306 3.97 -24.62 -13.12
CA PRO A 306 4.03 -25.98 -12.60
C PRO A 306 3.81 -27.04 -13.68
N SER A 307 4.37 -28.24 -13.46
CA SER A 307 4.17 -29.42 -14.31
C SER A 307 3.52 -30.57 -13.54
N ARG A 308 2.57 -31.26 -14.18
CA ARG A 308 1.88 -32.41 -13.60
C ARG A 308 2.72 -33.67 -13.79
N LEU A 309 3.03 -34.36 -12.70
CA LEU A 309 3.77 -35.63 -12.79
C LEU A 309 2.87 -36.72 -13.38
N THR A 310 3.48 -37.58 -14.19
CA THR A 310 2.89 -38.81 -14.71
C THR A 310 3.92 -39.95 -14.62
N GLY A 311 3.47 -41.21 -14.57
CA GLY A 311 4.39 -42.36 -14.45
C GLY A 311 4.81 -42.72 -13.03
N TYR A 312 4.38 -41.96 -12.01
CA TYR A 312 4.47 -42.35 -10.60
C TYR A 312 3.56 -43.55 -10.30
N GLN A 313 3.89 -44.29 -9.25
CA GLN A 313 3.11 -45.43 -8.78
C GLN A 313 2.25 -45.05 -7.60
N VAL A 314 1.03 -45.57 -7.54
CA VAL A 314 0.15 -45.45 -6.36
C VAL A 314 -0.25 -46.86 -5.93
N VAL A 315 0.12 -47.24 -4.72
CA VAL A 315 -0.04 -48.60 -4.19
C VAL A 315 -0.77 -48.53 -2.86
N ALA A 316 -1.69 -49.47 -2.62
CA ALA A 316 -2.38 -49.55 -1.33
C ALA A 316 -1.43 -50.04 -0.23
N ASP A 317 -1.48 -49.39 0.93
CA ASP A 317 -0.83 -49.82 2.17
C ASP A 317 -1.89 -49.90 3.28
N GLY A 318 -2.40 -51.11 3.52
CA GLY A 318 -3.51 -51.34 4.44
C GLY A 318 -4.77 -50.60 3.99
N THR A 319 -5.22 -49.62 4.79
CA THR A 319 -6.36 -48.75 4.47
C THR A 319 -5.96 -47.41 3.83
N ALA A 320 -4.66 -47.17 3.71
CA ALA A 320 -4.09 -45.96 3.12
C ALA A 320 -3.45 -46.27 1.76
N TRP A 321 -2.89 -45.23 1.14
CA TRP A 321 -2.22 -45.30 -0.15
C TRP A 321 -0.88 -44.59 -0.09
N ASP A 322 0.09 -45.14 -0.80
CA ASP A 322 1.41 -44.56 -0.97
C ASP A 322 1.63 -44.19 -2.43
N ALA A 323 2.18 -43.00 -2.67
CA ALA A 323 2.57 -42.56 -4.00
C ALA A 323 4.10 -42.47 -4.11
N SER A 324 4.70 -43.07 -5.14
CA SER A 324 6.16 -43.13 -5.28
C SER A 324 6.64 -42.81 -6.69
N PHE A 325 7.77 -42.13 -6.77
CA PHE A 325 8.39 -41.71 -8.03
C PHE A 325 9.89 -41.44 -7.86
N GLU A 326 10.60 -41.39 -8.99
CA GLU A 326 11.99 -40.97 -9.05
C GLU A 326 12.08 -39.45 -9.34
N SER A 327 12.67 -38.68 -8.42
CA SER A 327 12.95 -37.26 -8.65
C SER A 327 14.25 -37.11 -9.47
N PRO A 328 14.21 -36.50 -10.67
CA PRO A 328 15.40 -36.41 -11.53
C PRO A 328 16.41 -35.36 -11.05
N SER A 329 15.95 -34.35 -10.31
CA SER A 329 16.75 -33.26 -9.76
C SER A 329 16.25 -32.90 -8.36
N ALA A 330 16.96 -31.99 -7.69
CA ALA A 330 16.35 -31.29 -6.57
C ALA A 330 15.15 -30.48 -7.08
N ALA A 331 13.98 -30.65 -6.45
CA ALA A 331 12.74 -30.01 -6.87
C ALA A 331 11.74 -29.96 -5.73
N ARG A 332 10.80 -29.02 -5.83
CA ARG A 332 9.65 -28.90 -4.94
C ARG A 332 8.43 -29.55 -5.58
N TYR A 333 7.75 -30.42 -4.85
CA TYR A 333 6.54 -31.11 -5.31
C TYR A 333 5.36 -30.78 -4.40
N ALA A 334 4.21 -30.46 -5.00
CA ALA A 334 2.94 -30.35 -4.32
C ALA A 334 2.10 -31.61 -4.60
N VAL A 335 1.43 -32.10 -3.56
CA VAL A 335 0.59 -33.30 -3.62
C VAL A 335 -0.78 -32.95 -3.08
N SER A 336 -1.83 -33.43 -3.75
CA SER A 336 -3.20 -33.40 -3.26
C SER A 336 -3.93 -34.68 -3.63
N VAL A 337 -4.71 -35.22 -2.71
CA VAL A 337 -5.75 -36.18 -3.04
C VAL A 337 -6.92 -35.45 -3.72
N ALA A 338 -7.61 -36.11 -4.65
CA ALA A 338 -8.78 -35.57 -5.32
C ALA A 338 -9.88 -35.20 -4.30
N GLY A 339 -10.44 -34.00 -4.44
CA GLY A 339 -11.47 -33.47 -3.53
C GLY A 339 -10.93 -32.69 -2.32
N GLU A 340 -9.62 -32.69 -2.08
CA GLU A 340 -9.00 -31.99 -0.95
C GLU A 340 -8.48 -30.59 -1.32
N MET A 341 -8.56 -30.20 -2.60
CA MET A 341 -8.11 -28.89 -3.09
C MET A 341 -8.84 -27.75 -2.37
N LYS A 342 -8.11 -26.67 -2.05
CA LYS A 342 -8.64 -25.53 -1.31
C LYS A 342 -9.62 -24.75 -2.20
N PRO A 343 -10.74 -24.23 -1.65
CA PRO A 343 -11.49 -23.18 -2.32
C PRO A 343 -10.64 -21.90 -2.34
N VAL A 344 -10.88 -21.03 -3.33
CA VAL A 344 -10.31 -19.68 -3.33
C VAL A 344 -10.92 -18.84 -2.21
N VAL A 345 -10.18 -17.84 -1.72
CA VAL A 345 -10.65 -16.94 -0.64
C VAL A 345 -11.82 -16.09 -1.15
N GLY A 346 -11.75 -15.66 -2.40
CA GLY A 346 -12.82 -14.91 -3.03
C GLY A 346 -12.57 -14.65 -4.51
N ILE A 347 -13.64 -14.31 -5.21
CA ILE A 347 -13.60 -13.82 -6.58
C ILE A 347 -14.26 -12.44 -6.60
N SER A 348 -13.57 -11.44 -7.13
CA SER A 348 -14.04 -10.06 -7.18
C SER A 348 -13.82 -9.45 -8.57
N PRO A 349 -14.61 -8.43 -8.95
CA PRO A 349 -14.40 -7.75 -10.23
C PRO A 349 -13.07 -6.99 -10.25
N VAL A 350 -12.52 -6.79 -11.45
CA VAL A 350 -11.48 -5.79 -11.71
C VAL A 350 -12.14 -4.45 -11.96
N TYR A 351 -11.64 -3.39 -11.33
CA TYR A 351 -12.16 -2.05 -11.55
C TYR A 351 -11.67 -1.48 -12.88
N ALA A 352 -12.61 -1.06 -13.72
CA ALA A 352 -12.32 -0.55 -15.06
C ALA A 352 -12.08 0.96 -15.08
N GLN A 353 -11.09 1.43 -14.34
CA GLN A 353 -10.67 2.83 -14.37
C GLN A 353 -9.33 2.93 -15.09
N SER A 354 -9.29 3.70 -16.18
CA SER A 354 -8.09 3.93 -16.98
C SER A 354 -7.12 4.90 -16.29
N LEU A 355 -6.64 4.54 -15.09
CA LEU A 355 -5.72 5.38 -14.31
C LEU A 355 -4.35 5.55 -14.99
N LYS A 356 -3.98 4.61 -15.87
CA LYS A 356 -2.81 4.69 -16.75
C LYS A 356 -3.11 5.33 -18.13
N ASP A 357 -4.25 5.99 -18.30
CA ASP A 357 -4.50 6.80 -19.50
C ASP A 357 -3.74 8.13 -19.38
N PRO A 358 -2.76 8.41 -20.26
CA PRO A 358 -1.95 9.62 -20.17
C PRO A 358 -2.75 10.88 -20.57
N THR A 359 -3.94 10.75 -21.16
CA THR A 359 -4.81 11.89 -21.50
C THR A 359 -5.59 12.46 -20.32
N ASN A 360 -5.51 11.83 -19.15
CA ASN A 360 -6.15 12.30 -17.93
C ASN A 360 -5.72 13.75 -17.60
N ALA A 361 -6.68 14.60 -17.26
CA ALA A 361 -6.46 16.00 -16.89
C ALA A 361 -7.33 16.34 -15.68
N VAL A 362 -6.73 16.35 -14.48
CA VAL A 362 -7.44 16.37 -13.20
C VAL A 362 -6.92 17.50 -12.32
N ASP A 363 -7.80 18.30 -11.72
CA ASP A 363 -7.41 19.28 -10.69
C ASP A 363 -7.58 18.69 -9.27
N TYR A 364 -8.62 17.88 -9.09
CA TYR A 364 -9.03 17.31 -7.80
C TYR A 364 -9.22 15.80 -7.93
N LEU A 365 -8.38 15.03 -7.23
CA LEU A 365 -8.48 13.59 -7.16
C LEU A 365 -9.05 13.17 -5.80
N LEU A 366 -10.20 12.50 -5.81
CA LEU A 366 -10.83 11.94 -4.63
C LEU A 366 -10.60 10.42 -4.61
N VAL A 367 -9.76 9.95 -3.69
CA VAL A 367 -9.50 8.52 -3.46
C VAL A 367 -10.44 8.01 -2.38
N VAL A 368 -11.19 6.94 -2.65
CA VAL A 368 -12.32 6.51 -1.82
C VAL A 368 -12.14 5.08 -1.34
N GLY A 369 -12.27 4.88 -0.02
CA GLY A 369 -12.31 3.56 0.60
C GLY A 369 -13.65 2.83 0.39
N PRO A 370 -13.66 1.50 0.56
CA PRO A 370 -14.83 0.68 0.28
C PRO A 370 -16.04 1.07 1.16
N GLY A 371 -17.23 1.15 0.55
CA GLY A 371 -18.48 1.48 1.24
C GLY A 371 -18.75 2.97 1.41
N LEU A 372 -17.85 3.85 0.94
CA LEU A 372 -17.98 5.31 1.00
C LEU A 372 -18.39 5.95 -0.33
N GLU A 373 -18.44 5.18 -1.43
CA GLU A 373 -18.55 5.66 -2.81
C GLU A 373 -19.76 6.56 -3.03
N SER A 374 -20.93 6.17 -2.51
CA SER A 374 -22.16 6.95 -2.67
C SER A 374 -22.09 8.30 -1.96
N ALA A 375 -21.48 8.38 -0.77
CA ALA A 375 -21.33 9.64 -0.05
C ALA A 375 -20.21 10.49 -0.68
N ALA A 376 -19.09 9.87 -1.05
CA ALA A 376 -17.98 10.52 -1.74
C ALA A 376 -18.40 11.15 -3.08
N GLN A 377 -19.35 10.54 -3.80
CA GLN A 377 -19.90 11.12 -5.03
C GLN A 377 -20.51 12.52 -4.79
N THR A 378 -21.07 12.78 -3.61
CA THR A 378 -21.60 14.11 -3.25
C THR A 378 -20.47 15.14 -3.18
N LEU A 379 -19.34 14.79 -2.56
CA LEU A 379 -18.17 15.65 -2.49
C LEU A 379 -17.56 15.90 -3.88
N ALA A 380 -17.44 14.84 -4.68
CA ALA A 380 -16.93 14.95 -6.04
C ALA A 380 -17.79 15.88 -6.90
N SER A 381 -19.13 15.75 -6.83
CA SER A 381 -20.07 16.63 -7.53
C SER A 381 -20.01 18.07 -7.02
N TYR A 382 -19.81 18.28 -5.71
CA TYR A 382 -19.64 19.60 -5.12
C TYR A 382 -18.38 20.30 -5.65
N ARG A 383 -17.25 19.60 -5.72
CA ARG A 383 -16.00 20.14 -6.27
C ARG A 383 -16.06 20.41 -7.77
N ALA A 384 -16.75 19.55 -8.53
CA ALA A 384 -17.02 19.81 -9.94
C ALA A 384 -17.88 21.07 -10.14
N ALA A 385 -18.89 21.28 -9.29
CA ALA A 385 -19.73 22.49 -9.32
C ALA A 385 -18.96 23.77 -8.95
N ASN A 386 -17.95 23.65 -8.09
CA ASN A 386 -16.98 24.72 -7.78
C ASN A 386 -15.90 24.91 -8.87
N GLY A 387 -16.04 24.22 -10.00
CA GLY A 387 -15.22 24.43 -11.18
C GLY A 387 -13.89 23.69 -11.16
N LEU A 388 -13.70 22.64 -10.36
CA LEU A 388 -12.53 21.74 -10.44
C LEU A 388 -12.82 20.57 -11.39
N ARG A 389 -11.86 20.17 -12.23
CA ARG A 389 -11.93 18.88 -12.94
C ARG A 389 -11.69 17.78 -11.94
N THR A 390 -12.77 17.15 -11.51
CA THR A 390 -12.77 16.16 -10.44
C THR A 390 -12.78 14.75 -10.99
N MET A 391 -11.89 13.91 -10.47
CA MET A 391 -11.91 12.46 -10.67
C MET A 391 -12.11 11.76 -9.33
N MET A 392 -13.04 10.82 -9.26
CA MET A 392 -13.24 9.94 -8.10
C MET A 392 -12.75 8.53 -8.44
N VAL A 393 -11.89 7.98 -7.61
CA VAL A 393 -11.23 6.68 -7.78
C VAL A 393 -11.44 5.84 -6.52
N SER A 394 -11.82 4.56 -6.68
CA SER A 394 -11.81 3.62 -5.55
C SER A 394 -10.36 3.20 -5.26
N ILE A 395 -9.99 3.05 -4.00
CA ILE A 395 -8.64 2.58 -3.66
C ILE A 395 -8.36 1.19 -4.25
N ASP A 396 -9.36 0.33 -4.41
CA ASP A 396 -9.19 -0.97 -5.06
C ASP A 396 -8.78 -0.84 -6.53
N ALA A 397 -9.27 0.19 -7.23
CA ALA A 397 -8.87 0.47 -8.61
C ALA A 397 -7.40 0.92 -8.69
N VAL A 398 -6.90 1.58 -7.63
CA VAL A 398 -5.49 1.94 -7.50
C VAL A 398 -4.65 0.67 -7.34
N TYR A 399 -5.07 -0.28 -6.51
CA TYR A 399 -4.39 -1.58 -6.38
C TYR A 399 -4.39 -2.36 -7.69
N ASP A 400 -5.52 -2.41 -8.39
CA ASP A 400 -5.65 -3.10 -9.68
C ASP A 400 -4.65 -2.55 -10.71
N ALA A 401 -4.51 -1.23 -10.78
CA ALA A 401 -3.65 -0.56 -11.75
C ALA A 401 -2.15 -0.56 -11.36
N PHE A 402 -1.82 -0.41 -10.08
CA PHE A 402 -0.45 -0.12 -9.64
C PHE A 402 0.18 -1.20 -8.74
N ASN A 403 -0.55 -2.24 -8.36
CA ASN A 403 -0.02 -3.34 -7.55
C ASN A 403 -0.68 -4.69 -7.83
N PHE A 404 -1.11 -4.93 -9.08
CA PHE A 404 -1.72 -6.19 -9.51
C PHE A 404 -2.91 -6.63 -8.62
N GLY A 405 -3.72 -5.68 -8.16
CA GLY A 405 -4.88 -5.90 -7.30
C GLY A 405 -4.55 -6.23 -5.84
N ILE A 406 -3.27 -6.36 -5.48
CA ILE A 406 -2.80 -6.63 -4.12
C ILE A 406 -2.89 -5.35 -3.30
N ARG A 407 -3.59 -5.43 -2.17
CA ARG A 407 -3.79 -4.30 -1.25
C ARG A 407 -2.46 -3.83 -0.67
N ASP A 408 -2.06 -2.59 -0.97
CA ASP A 408 -0.82 -2.00 -0.47
C ASP A 408 -0.90 -0.47 -0.41
N GLY A 409 -0.55 0.13 0.73
CA GLY A 409 -0.56 1.60 0.90
C GLY A 409 0.38 2.34 -0.06
N ARG A 410 1.48 1.71 -0.50
CA ARG A 410 2.46 2.30 -1.44
C ARG A 410 1.89 2.48 -2.85
N ALA A 411 0.82 1.76 -3.22
CA ALA A 411 0.20 1.89 -4.53
C ALA A 411 -0.36 3.30 -4.79
N LEU A 412 -0.74 4.03 -3.74
CA LEU A 412 -1.15 5.44 -3.88
C LEU A 412 0.02 6.33 -4.31
N ARG A 413 1.23 6.08 -3.78
CA ARG A 413 2.45 6.77 -4.24
C ARG A 413 2.72 6.48 -5.71
N SER A 414 2.54 5.23 -6.15
CA SER A 414 2.67 4.85 -7.57
C SER A 414 1.68 5.60 -8.46
N LEU A 415 0.40 5.70 -8.07
CA LEU A 415 -0.60 6.49 -8.80
C LEU A 415 -0.21 7.96 -8.90
N LEU A 416 0.15 8.59 -7.78
CA LEU A 416 0.48 10.03 -7.78
C LEU A 416 1.80 10.30 -8.51
N GLY A 417 2.76 9.37 -8.45
CA GLY A 417 3.99 9.39 -9.22
C GLY A 417 3.73 9.33 -10.73
N TYR A 418 2.85 8.43 -11.16
CA TYR A 418 2.40 8.34 -12.54
C TYR A 418 1.63 9.60 -12.98
N ALA A 419 0.65 10.03 -12.18
CA ALA A 419 -0.19 11.19 -12.48
C ALA A 419 0.62 12.49 -12.65
N THR A 420 1.68 12.69 -11.87
CA THR A 420 2.55 13.88 -11.98
C THR A 420 3.45 13.90 -13.22
N ARG A 421 3.64 12.74 -13.87
CA ARG A 421 4.65 12.57 -14.94
C ARG A 421 4.07 12.15 -16.28
N GLN A 422 2.89 11.56 -16.29
CA GLN A 422 2.31 10.93 -17.48
C GLN A 422 0.91 11.44 -17.82
N TRP A 423 0.16 11.98 -16.85
CA TRP A 423 -1.13 12.60 -17.15
C TRP A 423 -0.93 13.97 -17.81
N ALA A 424 -1.84 14.33 -18.72
CA ALA A 424 -1.84 15.62 -19.40
C ALA A 424 -1.89 16.79 -18.41
N GLU A 425 -2.66 16.66 -17.32
CA GLU A 425 -2.60 17.57 -16.17
C GLU A 425 -2.74 16.81 -14.85
N CYS A 426 -1.76 17.01 -13.96
CA CYS A 426 -1.69 16.35 -12.66
C CYS A 426 -2.58 17.03 -11.61
N PRO A 427 -3.11 16.27 -10.63
CA PRO A 427 -3.94 16.82 -9.57
C PRO A 427 -3.15 17.77 -8.67
N ARG A 428 -3.70 18.97 -8.44
CA ARG A 428 -3.19 19.90 -7.43
C ARG A 428 -3.63 19.52 -6.03
N TYR A 429 -4.84 18.96 -5.92
CA TYR A 429 -5.45 18.56 -4.66
C TYR A 429 -5.82 17.08 -4.72
N VAL A 430 -5.38 16.33 -3.71
CA VAL A 430 -5.72 14.93 -3.48
C VAL A 430 -6.42 14.84 -2.14
N THR A 431 -7.62 14.29 -2.11
CA THR A 431 -8.33 14.00 -0.85
C THR A 431 -8.59 12.51 -0.74
N ILE A 432 -8.24 11.94 0.40
CA ILE A 432 -8.54 10.55 0.74
C ILE A 432 -9.81 10.53 1.58
N ALA A 433 -10.85 9.85 1.14
CA ALA A 433 -12.06 9.58 1.91
C ALA A 433 -12.02 8.13 2.39
N GLY A 434 -11.71 7.94 3.66
CA GLY A 434 -11.54 6.64 4.28
C GLY A 434 -10.55 6.72 5.44
N ASP A 435 -10.91 6.07 6.53
CA ASP A 435 -10.05 5.98 7.70
C ASP A 435 -8.77 5.16 7.42
N GLY A 436 -7.72 5.48 8.15
CA GLY A 436 -6.48 4.72 8.20
C GLY A 436 -6.41 3.88 9.48
N SER A 437 -5.42 2.99 9.53
CA SER A 437 -5.11 2.23 10.73
C SER A 437 -3.76 1.55 10.50
N LEU A 438 -2.92 1.47 11.54
CA LEU A 438 -1.69 0.67 11.52
C LEU A 438 -2.00 -0.84 11.64
N ASP A 439 -3.25 -1.23 11.92
CA ASP A 439 -3.74 -2.60 11.80
C ASP A 439 -4.30 -2.88 10.41
N TYR A 440 -3.40 -2.88 9.42
CA TYR A 440 -3.77 -3.04 8.01
C TYR A 440 -4.47 -4.37 7.69
N ARG A 441 -4.13 -5.45 8.42
CA ARG A 441 -4.68 -6.80 8.23
C ARG A 441 -5.84 -7.12 9.18
N ASN A 442 -6.26 -6.15 9.99
CA ASN A 442 -7.38 -6.28 10.91
C ASN A 442 -7.20 -7.42 11.94
N TYR A 443 -6.01 -7.55 12.51
CA TYR A 443 -5.73 -8.55 13.56
C TYR A 443 -6.55 -8.33 14.84
N LEU A 444 -6.89 -7.08 15.16
CA LEU A 444 -7.69 -6.72 16.34
C LEU A 444 -9.20 -6.70 16.08
N GLY A 445 -9.63 -6.83 14.83
CA GLY A 445 -11.04 -7.00 14.45
C GLY A 445 -11.85 -5.71 14.36
N PHE A 446 -11.23 -4.53 14.37
CA PHE A 446 -11.92 -3.23 14.25
C PHE A 446 -12.33 -2.89 12.81
N ASN A 447 -11.61 -3.39 11.82
CA ASN A 447 -11.86 -3.20 10.39
C ASN A 447 -11.95 -1.71 9.98
N ASP A 448 -11.01 -0.90 10.49
CA ASP A 448 -10.95 0.56 10.33
C ASP A 448 -9.93 1.03 9.28
N SER A 449 -9.08 0.14 8.74
CA SER A 449 -8.13 0.44 7.67
C SER A 449 -8.80 0.49 6.28
N LEU A 450 -9.71 1.44 6.03
CA LEU A 450 -10.42 1.57 4.74
C LEU A 450 -9.49 2.01 3.61
N VAL A 451 -8.59 2.97 3.87
CA VAL A 451 -7.53 3.37 2.95
C VAL A 451 -6.19 3.37 3.71
N PRO A 452 -5.36 2.32 3.54
CA PRO A 452 -4.08 2.21 4.23
C PRO A 452 -3.15 3.34 3.83
N THR A 453 -2.32 3.76 4.78
CA THR A 453 -1.27 4.75 4.57
C THR A 453 0.10 4.09 4.55
N GLU A 454 1.08 4.70 3.90
CA GLU A 454 2.47 4.35 4.11
C GLU A 454 2.92 5.00 5.44
N ALA A 455 3.09 4.21 6.48
CA ALA A 455 3.53 4.71 7.79
C ALA A 455 5.04 5.01 7.77
N THR A 456 5.47 5.90 8.66
CA THR A 456 6.89 6.21 8.88
C THR A 456 7.22 6.11 10.37
N THR A 457 8.50 5.98 10.68
CA THR A 457 8.98 5.99 12.07
C THR A 457 9.82 7.23 12.36
N ASP A 458 9.82 7.65 13.61
CA ASP A 458 10.84 8.52 14.21
C ASP A 458 11.33 7.93 15.54
N ILE A 459 12.02 8.72 16.36
CA ILE A 459 12.55 8.27 17.66
C ILE A 459 11.47 7.90 18.69
N TYR A 460 10.22 8.30 18.47
CA TYR A 460 9.08 8.07 19.35
C TYR A 460 8.22 6.88 18.91
N GLY A 461 8.40 6.39 17.69
CA GLY A 461 7.70 5.21 17.19
C GLY A 461 7.23 5.33 15.75
N LEU A 462 6.46 4.33 15.34
CA LEU A 462 5.74 4.27 14.07
C LEU A 462 4.46 5.10 14.14
N TYR A 463 4.19 5.92 13.12
CA TYR A 463 2.96 6.71 13.02
C TYR A 463 2.44 6.79 11.59
N SER A 464 1.13 7.05 11.47
CA SER A 464 0.43 7.21 10.20
C SER A 464 0.76 8.56 9.54
N THR A 465 0.99 8.57 8.22
CA THR A 465 1.21 9.81 7.48
C THR A 465 0.83 9.69 6.00
N ASP A 466 0.09 10.66 5.48
CA ASP A 466 -0.21 10.72 4.04
C ASP A 466 0.89 11.43 3.24
N HIS A 467 1.87 12.03 3.93
CA HIS A 467 2.96 12.76 3.27
C HIS A 467 3.76 11.88 2.31
N LEU A 468 3.99 10.61 2.66
CA LEU A 468 4.79 9.70 1.83
C LEU A 468 4.14 9.39 0.47
N ALA A 469 2.81 9.51 0.35
CA ALA A 469 2.13 9.36 -0.93
C ALA A 469 2.47 10.50 -1.92
N VAL A 470 2.86 11.68 -1.42
CA VAL A 470 3.22 12.87 -2.23
C VAL A 470 4.71 13.21 -2.20
N ASP A 471 5.53 12.40 -1.52
CA ASP A 471 7.00 12.48 -1.53
C ASP A 471 7.55 11.78 -2.78
N LEU A 472 7.24 12.35 -3.96
CA LEU A 472 7.36 11.65 -5.24
C LEU A 472 8.70 11.78 -5.94
N THR A 473 9.53 12.73 -5.56
CA THR A 473 10.62 13.22 -6.43
C THR A 473 11.99 13.16 -5.75
N GLY A 474 12.05 12.77 -4.48
CA GLY A 474 13.21 13.06 -3.64
C GLY A 474 13.60 14.54 -3.63
N THR A 475 12.74 15.44 -4.15
CA THR A 475 13.03 16.87 -4.21
C THR A 475 12.74 17.51 -2.87
N SER A 476 13.39 18.65 -2.65
CA SER A 476 13.16 19.54 -1.52
C SER A 476 11.81 20.28 -1.59
N SER A 477 10.84 19.84 -2.41
CA SER A 477 9.54 20.51 -2.54
C SER A 477 8.37 19.57 -2.80
N ILE A 478 7.30 19.75 -2.03
CA ILE A 478 5.97 19.17 -2.20
C ILE A 478 5.18 20.00 -3.22
N GLN A 479 4.47 19.31 -4.10
CA GLN A 479 3.72 19.92 -5.19
C GLN A 479 2.21 19.67 -5.12
N ILE A 480 1.79 18.59 -4.46
CA ILE A 480 0.40 18.17 -4.32
C ILE A 480 -0.07 18.45 -2.90
N ALA A 481 -1.21 19.12 -2.76
CA ALA A 481 -1.90 19.24 -1.49
C ALA A 481 -2.65 17.94 -1.20
N ILE A 482 -2.26 17.23 -0.15
CA ILE A 482 -2.95 16.01 0.30
C ILE A 482 -3.68 16.25 1.63
N GLY A 483 -4.92 15.77 1.71
CA GLY A 483 -5.73 15.76 2.92
C GLY A 483 -6.54 14.46 3.05
N ARG A 484 -6.95 14.13 4.27
CA ARG A 484 -7.70 12.90 4.57
C ARG A 484 -8.96 13.18 5.37
N ILE A 485 -10.08 12.63 4.92
CA ILE A 485 -11.34 12.54 5.66
C ILE A 485 -11.39 11.13 6.26
N PRO A 486 -11.01 10.91 7.53
CA PRO A 486 -10.91 9.60 8.18
C PRO A 486 -12.30 9.07 8.59
N ALA A 487 -13.21 8.96 7.62
CA ALA A 487 -14.54 8.42 7.83
C ALA A 487 -14.48 6.89 7.76
N GLN A 488 -15.09 6.22 8.75
CA GLN A 488 -15.21 4.77 8.80
C GLN A 488 -16.48 4.26 8.10
N ASN A 489 -17.41 5.15 7.78
CA ASN A 489 -18.67 4.81 7.13
C ASN A 489 -19.30 6.03 6.43
N ALA A 490 -20.31 5.77 5.61
CA ALA A 490 -20.97 6.79 4.80
C ALA A 490 -21.64 7.91 5.63
N ALA A 491 -22.09 7.63 6.86
CA ALA A 491 -22.74 8.62 7.71
C ALA A 491 -21.73 9.67 8.21
N GLU A 492 -20.53 9.24 8.58
CA GLU A 492 -19.44 10.14 8.98
C GLU A 492 -18.93 10.98 7.81
N LEU A 493 -18.79 10.38 6.62
CA LEU A 493 -18.40 11.13 5.43
C LEU A 493 -19.47 12.17 5.07
N THR A 494 -20.76 11.82 5.20
CA THR A 494 -21.86 12.77 5.00
C THR A 494 -21.83 13.90 6.03
N ALA A 495 -21.54 13.59 7.30
CA ALA A 495 -21.38 14.58 8.36
C ALA A 495 -20.25 15.57 8.06
N TYR A 496 -19.09 15.06 7.61
CA TYR A 496 -17.97 15.89 7.16
C TYR A 496 -18.37 16.81 6.00
N ILE A 497 -19.00 16.26 4.96
CA ILE A 497 -19.42 17.02 3.77
C ILE A 497 -20.37 18.15 4.15
N ASN A 498 -21.28 17.92 5.09
CA ASN A 498 -22.19 18.96 5.57
C ASN A 498 -21.45 20.10 6.29
N ASN A 499 -20.46 19.79 7.14
CA ASN A 499 -19.63 20.81 7.79
C ASN A 499 -18.86 21.62 6.74
N LEU A 500 -18.26 20.94 5.77
CA LEU A 500 -17.50 21.56 4.69
C LEU A 500 -18.37 22.54 3.89
N ILE A 501 -19.55 22.11 3.45
CA ILE A 501 -20.48 22.95 2.68
C ILE A 501 -20.95 24.15 3.51
N ALA A 502 -21.27 23.94 4.80
CA ALA A 502 -21.67 25.03 5.69
C ALA A 502 -20.55 26.06 5.86
N PHE A 503 -19.30 25.62 5.97
CA PHE A 503 -18.14 26.49 6.06
C PHE A 503 -17.87 27.30 4.79
N GLU A 504 -17.90 26.64 3.63
CA GLU A 504 -17.66 27.28 2.33
C GLU A 504 -18.81 28.20 1.89
N ALA A 505 -20.01 28.04 2.44
CA ALA A 505 -21.11 28.98 2.26
C ALA A 505 -20.82 30.38 2.86
N GLY A 506 -19.83 30.49 3.74
CA GLY A 506 -19.42 31.75 4.36
C GLY A 506 -20.30 32.14 5.55
N GLY A 507 -19.98 33.28 6.17
CA GLY A 507 -20.75 33.79 7.30
C GLY A 507 -19.97 34.81 8.13
N ALA A 508 -20.69 35.61 8.93
CA ALA A 508 -20.06 36.64 9.75
C ALA A 508 -19.05 36.08 10.77
N TYR A 509 -19.30 34.86 11.27
CA TYR A 509 -18.42 34.15 12.22
C TYR A 509 -17.00 33.92 11.67
N ARG A 510 -16.84 33.92 10.33
CA ARG A 510 -15.55 33.76 9.68
C ARG A 510 -14.69 35.03 9.71
N ASN A 511 -15.20 36.15 10.22
CA ASN A 511 -14.38 37.33 10.51
C ASN A 511 -13.57 37.18 11.80
N ASP A 512 -13.88 36.17 12.60
CA ASP A 512 -13.25 35.92 13.89
C ASP A 512 -12.32 34.70 13.84
N ILE A 513 -11.21 34.79 14.58
CA ILE A 513 -10.32 33.67 14.90
C ILE A 513 -10.22 33.49 16.41
N LEU A 514 -9.91 32.28 16.86
CA LEU A 514 -9.62 31.99 18.26
C LEU A 514 -8.17 31.51 18.37
N ILE A 515 -7.40 32.05 19.32
CA ILE A 515 -6.07 31.57 19.65
C ILE A 515 -6.07 31.23 21.14
N SER A 516 -5.69 30.01 21.47
CA SER A 516 -5.60 29.51 22.84
C SER A 516 -4.24 28.90 23.09
N THR A 517 -3.60 29.30 24.18
CA THR A 517 -2.25 28.84 24.52
C THR A 517 -2.23 28.14 25.86
N ASP A 518 -1.44 27.08 25.92
CA ASP A 518 -1.08 26.34 27.13
C ASP A 518 -0.14 27.17 28.03
N ASN A 519 0.13 26.70 29.25
CA ASN A 519 1.07 27.35 30.17
C ASN A 519 2.52 27.17 29.72
N ALA A 520 3.33 28.23 29.84
CA ALA A 520 4.74 28.17 29.48
C ALA A 520 5.53 27.18 30.35
N ASP A 521 6.45 26.45 29.74
CA ASP A 521 7.31 25.47 30.40
C ASP A 521 8.66 25.28 29.69
N LEU A 522 9.35 24.17 29.93
CA LEU A 522 10.62 23.86 29.27
C LEU A 522 10.48 23.57 27.77
N ALA A 523 9.29 23.24 27.29
CA ALA A 523 9.01 22.93 25.89
C ALA A 523 8.65 24.19 25.07
N GLY A 524 8.22 25.29 25.70
CA GLY A 524 8.04 26.56 24.98
C GLY A 524 7.36 27.66 25.77
N ASN A 525 7.33 28.85 25.15
CA ASN A 525 6.52 29.99 25.60
C ASN A 525 5.34 30.15 24.63
N TYR A 526 4.30 29.36 24.85
CA TYR A 526 3.14 29.29 23.96
C TYR A 526 2.39 30.62 23.87
N LEU A 527 2.35 31.41 24.96
CA LEU A 527 1.75 32.74 24.96
C LEU A 527 2.41 33.69 23.96
N SER A 528 3.75 33.67 23.87
CA SER A 528 4.51 34.45 22.90
C SER A 528 4.20 34.03 21.47
N ASP A 529 4.12 32.73 21.22
CA ASP A 529 3.79 32.17 19.91
C ASP A 529 2.36 32.59 19.49
N GLY A 530 1.40 32.55 20.42
CA GLY A 530 0.04 33.02 20.20
C GLY A 530 -0.03 34.51 19.83
N ASN A 531 0.75 35.36 20.53
CA ASN A 531 0.86 36.79 20.21
C ASN A 531 1.42 37.02 18.79
N GLN A 532 2.38 36.21 18.36
CA GLN A 532 2.94 36.29 17.02
C GLN A 532 1.90 35.93 15.96
N LEU A 533 1.14 34.84 16.15
CA LEU A 533 0.10 34.43 15.21
C LEU A 533 -1.07 35.43 15.15
N GLU A 534 -1.46 36.03 16.28
CA GLU A 534 -2.46 37.09 16.32
C GLU A 534 -2.04 38.30 15.47
N ALA A 535 -0.79 38.74 15.60
CA ALA A 535 -0.28 39.89 14.86
C ALA A 535 -0.33 39.70 13.34
N ILE A 536 -0.19 38.46 12.85
CA ILE A 536 -0.31 38.14 11.41
C ILE A 536 -1.75 38.34 10.92
N ALA A 537 -2.75 37.96 11.71
CA ALA A 537 -4.15 38.00 11.31
C ALA A 537 -4.85 39.35 11.59
N ALA A 538 -4.27 40.21 12.42
CA ALA A 538 -4.89 41.42 12.97
C ALA A 538 -5.43 42.41 11.92
N ALA A 539 -4.88 42.42 10.70
CA ALA A 539 -5.35 43.29 9.63
C ALA A 539 -6.66 42.82 8.97
N LYS A 540 -7.00 41.52 9.08
CA LYS A 540 -8.15 40.90 8.40
C LYS A 540 -9.17 40.27 9.34
N LYS A 541 -8.78 39.92 10.56
CA LYS A 541 -9.60 39.14 11.50
C LYS A 541 -9.64 39.78 12.88
N THR A 542 -10.73 39.51 13.60
CA THR A 542 -10.83 39.77 15.04
C THR A 542 -10.37 38.54 15.80
N ALA A 543 -9.33 38.69 16.61
CA ALA A 543 -8.81 37.60 17.43
C ALA A 543 -9.47 37.55 18.80
N HIS A 544 -9.89 36.34 19.20
CA HIS A 544 -10.33 36.01 20.54
C HIS A 544 -9.23 35.17 21.22
N ARG A 545 -8.97 35.44 22.50
CA ARG A 545 -7.88 34.81 23.25
C ARG A 545 -8.41 34.01 24.44
N ALA A 546 -7.84 32.84 24.68
CA ALA A 546 -8.12 31.99 25.84
C ALA A 546 -6.82 31.30 26.28
N ASP A 547 -6.04 31.95 27.15
CA ASP A 547 -4.67 31.54 27.45
C ASP A 547 -4.54 31.07 28.91
N ILE A 548 -4.06 29.85 29.14
CA ILE A 548 -3.96 29.26 30.49
C ILE A 548 -3.14 30.14 31.43
N ASP A 549 -2.02 30.69 30.97
CA ASP A 549 -1.13 31.56 31.76
C ASP A 549 -1.80 32.88 32.22
N ILE A 550 -2.89 33.31 31.59
CA ILE A 550 -3.55 34.60 31.86
C ILE A 550 -4.80 34.42 32.71
N ILE A 551 -5.67 33.47 32.32
CA ILE A 551 -7.01 33.31 32.91
C ILE A 551 -7.18 32.00 33.69
N GLY A 552 -6.18 31.12 33.66
CA GLY A 552 -6.21 29.81 34.31
C GLY A 552 -7.04 28.78 33.55
N ALA A 553 -6.69 27.50 33.71
CA ALA A 553 -7.22 26.40 32.90
C ALA A 553 -8.76 26.28 32.90
N ALA A 554 -9.42 26.52 34.04
CA ALA A 554 -10.87 26.42 34.14
C ALA A 554 -11.60 27.46 33.27
N GLN A 555 -11.10 28.70 33.26
CA GLN A 555 -11.67 29.75 32.44
C GLN A 555 -11.29 29.57 30.96
N THR A 556 -10.03 29.19 30.68
CA THR A 556 -9.59 28.84 29.32
C THR A 556 -10.46 27.76 28.69
N ARG A 557 -10.76 26.67 29.42
CA ARG A 557 -11.65 25.61 28.96
C ARG A 557 -13.03 26.15 28.58
N GLN A 558 -13.63 26.97 29.44
CA GLN A 558 -14.94 27.57 29.18
C GLN A 558 -14.91 28.47 27.94
N GLU A 559 -13.94 29.37 27.85
CA GLU A 559 -13.82 30.34 26.75
C GLU A 559 -13.45 29.64 25.43
N PHE A 560 -12.63 28.61 25.47
CA PHE A 560 -12.29 27.82 24.29
C PHE A 560 -13.52 27.11 23.71
N ILE A 561 -14.25 26.35 24.54
CA ILE A 561 -15.45 25.61 24.12
C ILE A 561 -16.51 26.59 23.58
N GLN A 562 -16.81 27.66 24.33
CA GLN A 562 -17.76 28.68 23.87
C GLN A 562 -17.29 29.35 22.58
N GLY A 563 -15.99 29.61 22.46
CA GLY A 563 -15.38 30.23 21.28
C GLY A 563 -15.55 29.38 20.02
N VAL A 564 -15.27 28.08 20.09
CA VAL A 564 -15.40 27.18 18.93
C VAL A 564 -16.85 26.84 18.60
N GLU A 565 -17.74 26.76 19.59
CA GLU A 565 -19.19 26.59 19.38
C GLU A 565 -19.87 27.83 18.81
N ALA A 566 -19.33 29.03 19.05
CA ALA A 566 -19.79 30.26 18.42
C ALA A 566 -19.36 30.38 16.95
N GLY A 567 -18.49 29.48 16.46
CA GLY A 567 -17.93 29.51 15.12
C GLY A 567 -16.74 30.46 15.00
N LYS A 568 -15.68 29.99 14.34
CA LYS A 568 -14.48 30.76 13.96
C LYS A 568 -14.04 30.35 12.57
N GLU A 569 -13.39 31.24 11.83
CA GLU A 569 -12.73 30.79 10.60
C GLU A 569 -11.60 29.83 10.95
N LEU A 570 -10.80 30.16 11.96
CA LEU A 570 -9.72 29.33 12.46
C LEU A 570 -9.62 29.40 13.98
N ALA A 571 -9.63 28.24 14.62
CA ALA A 571 -9.30 28.05 16.02
C ALA A 571 -7.90 27.42 16.13
N VAL A 572 -6.96 28.18 16.69
CA VAL A 572 -5.57 27.77 16.89
C VAL A 572 -5.37 27.39 18.35
N TYR A 573 -4.85 26.20 18.60
CA TYR A 573 -4.37 25.79 19.91
C TYR A 573 -2.85 25.56 19.85
N ILE A 574 -2.12 26.06 20.85
CA ILE A 574 -0.66 25.95 20.95
C ILE A 574 -0.28 25.42 22.33
N GLY A 575 0.34 24.23 22.39
CA GLY A 575 0.72 23.62 23.66
C GLY A 575 0.86 22.12 23.63
N HIS A 576 0.78 21.50 24.81
CA HIS A 576 0.80 20.06 24.95
C HIS A 576 -0.50 19.44 24.45
N GLY A 577 -0.43 18.18 24.04
CA GLY A 577 -1.57 17.44 23.55
C GLY A 577 -1.35 15.93 23.65
N THR A 578 -2.46 15.22 23.67
CA THR A 578 -2.50 13.77 23.45
C THR A 578 -3.45 13.49 22.29
N SER A 579 -3.58 12.22 21.90
CA SER A 579 -4.57 11.81 20.91
C SER A 579 -6.02 12.04 21.35
N GLN A 580 -6.28 12.44 22.61
CA GLN A 580 -7.63 12.55 23.17
C GLN A 580 -7.95 13.92 23.79
N GLN A 581 -6.95 14.79 24.01
CA GLN A 581 -7.16 16.10 24.65
C GLN A 581 -6.08 17.15 24.33
N PHE A 582 -6.43 18.41 24.58
CA PHE A 582 -5.53 19.57 24.60
C PHE A 582 -5.15 19.92 26.05
N ALA A 583 -3.88 20.25 26.25
CA ALA A 583 -3.22 20.55 27.53
C ALA A 583 -3.23 19.37 28.53
N GLU A 584 -2.37 19.43 29.55
CA GLU A 584 -2.42 18.46 30.66
C GLU A 584 -3.74 18.61 31.44
N GLU A 585 -4.24 19.84 31.54
CA GLU A 585 -5.47 20.24 32.23
C GLU A 585 -6.76 19.88 31.49
N ALA A 586 -6.66 19.26 30.30
CA ALA A 586 -7.80 18.81 29.50
C ALA A 586 -8.78 19.96 29.17
N ILE A 587 -8.28 21.07 28.63
CA ILE A 587 -9.13 22.23 28.29
C ILE A 587 -10.10 21.95 27.13
N PHE A 588 -9.84 20.92 26.34
CA PHE A 588 -10.71 20.41 25.29
C PHE A 588 -10.43 18.93 25.06
N THR A 589 -11.47 18.11 25.01
CA THR A 589 -11.37 16.64 24.95
C THR A 589 -12.23 16.06 23.84
N ILE A 590 -12.01 14.80 23.49
CA ILE A 590 -12.87 14.07 22.55
C ILE A 590 -14.36 14.07 22.97
N ASN A 591 -14.66 14.09 24.27
CA ASN A 591 -16.04 14.15 24.76
C ASN A 591 -16.70 15.50 24.46
N ASP A 592 -15.90 16.58 24.48
CA ASP A 592 -16.37 17.90 24.10
C ASP A 592 -16.68 17.96 22.60
N VAL A 593 -15.79 17.39 21.77
CA VAL A 593 -16.04 17.24 20.32
C VAL A 593 -17.35 16.48 20.08
N ASN A 594 -17.54 15.35 20.75
CA ASN A 594 -18.76 14.54 20.61
C ASN A 594 -20.04 15.27 21.03
N ALA A 595 -19.94 16.27 21.90
CA ALA A 595 -21.04 17.12 22.35
C ALA A 595 -21.33 18.31 21.42
N MET A 596 -20.43 18.66 20.49
CA MET A 596 -20.61 19.79 19.58
C MET A 596 -21.83 19.62 18.68
N THR A 597 -22.49 20.75 18.40
CA THR A 597 -23.72 20.82 17.57
C THR A 597 -23.75 21.98 16.58
N ASN A 598 -22.60 22.60 16.30
CA ASN A 598 -22.47 23.84 15.52
C ASN A 598 -22.52 23.59 13.99
N GLN A 599 -23.68 23.12 13.49
CA GLN A 599 -23.85 22.70 12.09
C GLN A 599 -23.84 23.85 11.08
N THR A 600 -24.16 25.08 11.52
CA THR A 600 -24.29 26.24 10.63
C THR A 600 -23.03 27.10 10.57
N SER A 601 -22.12 26.94 11.51
CA SER A 601 -20.93 27.78 11.65
C SER A 601 -19.72 27.00 12.14
N PRO A 602 -19.41 25.82 11.57
CA PRO A 602 -18.33 24.96 12.06
C PRO A 602 -16.99 25.68 11.99
N SER A 603 -16.11 25.39 12.96
CA SER A 603 -14.80 26.05 13.09
C SER A 603 -13.70 25.16 12.53
N MET A 604 -12.76 25.70 11.72
CA MET A 604 -11.53 24.96 11.40
C MET A 604 -10.58 24.96 12.60
N PHE A 605 -9.74 23.93 12.69
CA PHE A 605 -8.77 23.78 13.76
C PHE A 605 -7.34 23.73 13.22
N MET A 606 -6.42 24.40 13.91
CA MET A 606 -4.99 24.21 13.79
C MET A 606 -4.43 23.91 15.17
N VAL A 607 -4.02 22.67 15.39
CA VAL A 607 -3.59 22.15 16.69
C VAL A 607 -2.07 21.97 16.65
N LEU A 608 -1.36 22.88 17.28
CA LEU A 608 0.10 22.88 17.39
C LEU A 608 0.52 22.12 18.66
N GLY A 609 0.16 20.84 18.70
CA GLY A 609 0.44 19.92 19.81
C GLY A 609 0.49 18.46 19.35
N CYS A 610 1.20 17.63 20.12
CA CYS A 610 1.47 16.23 19.80
C CYS A 610 0.19 15.40 19.60
N LEU A 611 0.26 14.41 18.69
CA LEU A 611 -0.72 13.32 18.48
C LEU A 611 -2.16 13.74 18.11
N SER A 612 -2.41 15.03 17.91
CA SER A 612 -3.75 15.56 17.61
C SER A 612 -4.25 15.28 16.19
N GLY A 613 -3.35 14.94 15.27
CA GLY A 613 -3.65 14.68 13.86
C GLY A 613 -3.32 13.26 13.39
N GLY A 614 -3.15 12.32 14.31
CA GLY A 614 -3.02 10.92 13.94
C GLY A 614 -4.36 10.32 13.50
N PHE A 615 -4.26 9.20 12.80
CA PHE A 615 -5.37 8.43 12.23
C PHE A 615 -4.99 6.95 12.08
N GLY A 616 -4.10 6.48 12.95
CA GLY A 616 -3.45 5.17 12.84
C GLY A 616 -3.79 4.20 13.96
N ALA A 617 -4.51 4.65 14.99
CA ALA A 617 -4.75 3.88 16.21
C ALA A 617 -5.92 2.90 16.03
N PRO A 618 -5.70 1.57 16.06
CA PRO A 618 -6.78 0.61 15.83
C PRO A 618 -7.87 0.71 16.90
N GLY A 619 -9.12 0.79 16.48
CA GLY A 619 -10.30 0.82 17.34
C GLY A 619 -10.47 2.10 18.16
N MET A 620 -9.66 3.12 17.91
CA MET A 620 -9.72 4.39 18.62
C MET A 620 -9.69 5.56 17.65
N LYS A 621 -10.74 6.39 17.68
CA LYS A 621 -10.68 7.69 17.02
C LYS A 621 -9.89 8.67 17.85
N GLU A 622 -8.92 9.31 17.22
CA GLU A 622 -8.16 10.40 17.80
C GLU A 622 -8.94 11.72 17.66
N ILE A 623 -8.53 12.74 18.41
CA ILE A 623 -9.30 13.99 18.55
C ILE A 623 -9.44 14.74 17.22
N GLY A 624 -8.40 14.72 16.37
CA GLY A 624 -8.44 15.32 15.04
C GLY A 624 -9.44 14.64 14.10
N GLU A 625 -9.49 13.31 14.12
CA GLU A 625 -10.44 12.51 13.34
C GLU A 625 -11.88 12.77 13.80
N SER A 626 -12.07 12.82 15.12
CA SER A 626 -13.36 13.12 15.72
C SER A 626 -13.85 14.51 15.33
N LEU A 627 -12.96 15.52 15.31
CA LEU A 627 -13.29 16.89 14.91
C LEU A 627 -13.86 16.96 13.48
N VAL A 628 -13.28 16.22 12.54
CA VAL A 628 -13.73 16.28 11.13
C VAL A 628 -14.89 15.31 10.83
N THR A 629 -15.02 14.20 11.56
CA THR A 629 -16.11 13.23 11.33
C THR A 629 -17.39 13.55 12.11
N LYS A 630 -17.33 14.45 13.10
CA LYS A 630 -18.50 14.89 13.87
C LYS A 630 -19.26 16.01 13.16
N LEU A 631 -20.55 15.80 12.91
CA LEU A 631 -21.44 16.84 12.39
C LEU A 631 -21.50 18.04 13.37
N GLY A 632 -21.27 19.23 12.84
CA GLY A 632 -21.23 20.50 13.56
C GLY A 632 -19.94 20.77 14.33
N ALA A 633 -18.85 20.05 14.07
CA ALA A 633 -17.55 20.30 14.70
C ALA A 633 -16.60 21.07 13.76
N SER A 634 -15.88 20.37 12.88
CA SER A 634 -14.84 20.97 12.03
C SER A 634 -14.98 20.59 10.55
N PRO A 635 -14.70 21.52 9.61
CA PRO A 635 -14.56 21.22 8.19
C PRO A 635 -13.10 20.90 7.80
N ALA A 636 -12.12 21.21 8.65
CA ALA A 636 -10.71 20.87 8.47
C ALA A 636 -9.93 21.00 9.79
N THR A 637 -9.01 20.06 10.05
CA THR A 637 -8.11 20.07 11.20
C THR A 637 -6.67 19.84 10.73
N ILE A 638 -5.77 20.75 11.09
CA ILE A 638 -4.32 20.53 10.99
C ILE A 638 -3.83 20.07 12.35
N GLY A 639 -3.13 18.93 12.40
CA GLY A 639 -2.59 18.37 13.64
C GLY A 639 -1.41 17.45 13.39
N ALA A 640 -0.65 17.11 14.42
CA ALA A 640 0.50 16.22 14.32
C ALA A 640 0.12 14.76 14.63
N ALA A 641 0.55 13.81 13.80
CA ALA A 641 0.40 12.37 14.03
C ALA A 641 1.51 11.77 14.92
N THR A 642 2.53 12.58 15.24
CA THR A 642 3.66 12.20 16.09
C THR A 642 3.97 13.32 17.09
N TYR A 643 5.05 13.17 17.84
CA TYR A 643 5.59 14.20 18.71
C TYR A 643 6.26 15.30 17.88
N VAL A 644 5.91 16.54 18.18
CA VAL A 644 6.45 17.73 17.53
C VAL A 644 6.91 18.73 18.58
N ASN A 645 7.88 19.58 18.23
CA ASN A 645 8.32 20.66 19.10
C ASN A 645 7.63 21.99 18.73
N SER A 646 7.61 22.92 19.69
CA SER A 646 6.97 24.24 19.56
C SER A 646 7.54 25.07 18.41
N LEU A 647 8.86 25.11 18.26
CA LEU A 647 9.54 25.88 17.20
C LEU A 647 9.12 25.43 15.80
N ASP A 648 9.14 24.13 15.54
CA ASP A 648 8.77 23.57 14.24
C ASP A 648 7.28 23.76 13.94
N SER A 649 6.44 23.63 14.97
CA SER A 649 5.00 23.90 14.86
C SER A 649 4.73 25.37 14.51
N LEU A 650 5.48 26.30 15.09
CA LEU A 650 5.37 27.73 14.81
C LEU A 650 5.79 28.09 13.39
N VAL A 651 6.83 27.43 12.83
CA VAL A 651 7.25 27.63 11.43
C VAL A 651 6.10 27.29 10.48
N LEU A 652 5.47 26.14 10.67
CA LEU A 652 4.32 25.71 9.88
C LEU A 652 3.16 26.72 10.02
N ALA A 653 2.75 27.03 11.24
CA ALA A 653 1.61 27.89 11.53
C ALA A 653 1.79 29.31 10.98
N THR A 654 2.97 29.89 11.17
CA THR A 654 3.32 31.22 10.65
C THR A 654 3.19 31.26 9.14
N GLN A 655 3.68 30.24 8.43
CA GLN A 655 3.60 30.20 6.97
C GLN A 655 2.15 30.07 6.48
N ILE A 656 1.33 29.24 7.12
CA ILE A 656 -0.11 29.13 6.79
C ILE A 656 -0.82 30.46 7.02
N MET A 657 -0.62 31.08 8.19
CA MET A 657 -1.26 32.35 8.54
C MET A 657 -0.86 33.48 7.59
N HIS A 658 0.41 33.54 7.17
CA HIS A 658 0.86 34.50 6.16
C HIS A 658 0.27 34.23 4.79
N ALA A 659 0.24 32.97 4.34
CA ALA A 659 -0.36 32.59 3.07
C ALA A 659 -1.82 33.05 2.99
N VAL A 660 -2.62 32.72 4.00
CA VAL A 660 -4.05 33.04 4.04
C VAL A 660 -4.31 34.54 4.27
N TYR A 661 -3.74 35.11 5.35
CA TYR A 661 -4.13 36.45 5.80
C TYR A 661 -3.32 37.58 5.17
N ASN A 662 -2.10 37.34 4.68
CA ASN A 662 -1.29 38.41 4.09
C ASN A 662 -1.18 38.27 2.57
N ASN A 663 -1.06 37.05 2.06
CA ASN A 663 -0.80 36.79 0.64
C ASN A 663 -2.07 36.50 -0.17
N GLY A 664 -3.22 36.31 0.49
CA GLY A 664 -4.51 36.12 -0.17
C GLY A 664 -4.68 34.74 -0.79
N VAL A 665 -4.02 33.71 -0.24
CA VAL A 665 -4.27 32.32 -0.62
C VAL A 665 -5.69 31.93 -0.20
N GLU A 666 -6.52 31.53 -1.17
CA GLU A 666 -7.95 31.27 -0.97
C GLU A 666 -8.29 29.80 -0.72
N ARG A 667 -7.32 28.86 -0.88
CA ARG A 667 -7.52 27.44 -0.57
C ARG A 667 -6.51 26.96 0.46
N LEU A 668 -6.97 26.22 1.46
CA LEU A 668 -6.11 25.76 2.55
C LEU A 668 -5.01 24.81 2.04
N GLY A 669 -5.30 23.98 1.04
CA GLY A 669 -4.32 23.07 0.45
C GLY A 669 -3.10 23.78 -0.15
N ASP A 670 -3.27 24.97 -0.71
CA ASP A 670 -2.14 25.74 -1.25
C ASP A 670 -1.28 26.30 -0.11
N ALA A 671 -1.90 26.86 0.92
CA ALA A 671 -1.21 27.32 2.12
C ALA A 671 -0.49 26.16 2.85
N TRP A 672 -1.08 24.96 2.81
CA TRP A 672 -0.52 23.73 3.37
C TRP A 672 0.75 23.29 2.65
N VAL A 673 0.73 23.27 1.32
CA VAL A 673 1.91 22.96 0.49
C VAL A 673 3.02 23.98 0.74
N ASP A 674 2.69 25.27 0.75
CA ASP A 674 3.64 26.34 1.03
C ASP A 674 4.30 26.18 2.41
N ALA A 675 3.51 25.84 3.43
CA ALA A 675 3.98 25.63 4.78
C ALA A 675 4.90 24.41 4.93
N LYS A 676 4.56 23.29 4.30
CA LYS A 676 5.45 22.12 4.30
C LYS A 676 6.75 22.39 3.52
N ASN A 677 6.68 23.12 2.41
CA ASN A 677 7.88 23.54 1.68
C ASN A 677 8.77 24.45 2.52
N GLN A 678 8.19 25.33 3.34
CA GLN A 678 8.96 26.15 4.27
C GLN A 678 9.70 25.30 5.31
N LEU A 679 9.08 24.25 5.83
CA LEU A 679 9.75 23.31 6.74
C LEU A 679 10.90 22.55 6.04
N LEU A 680 10.73 22.15 4.78
CA LEU A 680 11.78 21.51 3.98
C LEU A 680 12.99 22.43 3.79
N LEU A 681 12.78 23.73 3.54
CA LEU A 681 13.86 24.73 3.45
C LEU A 681 14.67 24.86 4.74
N PHE A 682 14.06 24.58 5.90
CA PHE A 682 14.73 24.55 7.20
C PHE A 682 15.23 23.15 7.62
N ASN A 683 15.19 22.16 6.72
CA ASN A 683 15.58 20.78 6.97
C ASN A 683 14.82 20.14 8.14
N ARG A 684 13.50 20.39 8.22
CA ARG A 684 12.61 19.90 9.29
C ARG A 684 11.76 18.73 8.81
N MET A 685 12.37 17.58 8.52
CA MET A 685 11.65 16.43 7.97
C MET A 685 10.60 15.80 8.92
N SER A 686 10.88 15.76 10.22
CA SER A 686 9.95 15.20 11.21
C SER A 686 8.59 15.91 11.20
N PRO A 687 8.48 17.25 11.32
CA PRO A 687 7.18 17.93 11.24
C PRO A 687 6.57 17.91 9.82
N VAL A 688 7.37 17.86 8.75
CA VAL A 688 6.84 17.70 7.37
C VAL A 688 6.05 16.39 7.23
N ARG A 689 6.60 15.31 7.78
CA ARG A 689 5.96 13.97 7.82
C ARG A 689 4.91 13.85 8.91
N GLY A 690 5.09 14.53 10.03
CA GLY A 690 4.26 14.43 11.23
C GLY A 690 2.94 15.19 11.11
N PHE A 691 2.94 16.41 10.58
CA PHE A 691 1.71 17.19 10.44
C PHE A 691 0.83 16.70 9.29
N GLN A 692 -0.45 16.53 9.58
CA GLN A 692 -1.50 16.06 8.68
C GLN A 692 -2.55 17.15 8.47
N LEU A 693 -3.15 17.15 7.28
CA LEU A 693 -4.37 17.90 6.98
C LEU A 693 -5.52 16.91 7.00
N LEU A 694 -6.30 16.90 8.08
CA LEU A 694 -7.53 16.14 8.16
C LEU A 694 -8.66 16.99 7.57
N GLY A 695 -9.28 16.50 6.50
CA GLY A 695 -10.29 17.17 5.70
C GLY A 695 -9.94 17.18 4.21
N ASP A 696 -10.72 17.95 3.47
CA ASP A 696 -10.62 18.15 2.04
C ASP A 696 -9.47 19.11 1.71
N ALA A 697 -8.51 18.64 0.90
CA ALA A 697 -7.37 19.43 0.46
C ALA A 697 -7.76 20.68 -0.33
N ALA A 698 -8.94 20.69 -0.97
CA ALA A 698 -9.43 21.81 -1.78
C ALA A 698 -10.36 22.76 -1.00
N ILE A 699 -10.44 22.67 0.33
CA ILE A 699 -11.30 23.57 1.12
C ILE A 699 -11.00 25.05 0.82
N SER A 700 -12.07 25.80 0.55
CA SER A 700 -12.02 27.22 0.24
C SER A 700 -12.18 28.09 1.49
N LEU A 701 -11.26 29.03 1.64
CA LEU A 701 -11.27 30.14 2.60
C LEU A 701 -11.80 31.43 1.95
N GLY A 702 -11.97 31.47 0.63
CA GLY A 702 -12.51 32.60 -0.12
C GLY A 702 -13.87 32.29 -0.73
N ALA A 703 -14.07 32.67 -1.99
CA ALA A 703 -15.22 32.23 -2.77
C ALA A 703 -15.13 30.71 -3.07
N SER A 704 -16.25 30.01 -3.19
CA SER A 704 -16.23 28.55 -3.42
C SER A 704 -15.59 28.17 -4.77
N ASP A 705 -15.64 29.07 -5.75
CA ASP A 705 -14.99 29.03 -7.05
C ASP A 705 -13.58 29.65 -7.07
N ALA A 706 -12.95 29.80 -5.89
CA ALA A 706 -11.59 30.33 -5.74
C ALA A 706 -10.63 29.80 -6.82
N PRO A 707 -9.76 30.66 -7.39
CA PRO A 707 -8.88 30.29 -8.49
C PRO A 707 -8.12 29.00 -8.18
N ARG A 708 -7.97 28.17 -9.21
CA ARG A 708 -7.09 27.00 -9.10
C ARG A 708 -5.66 27.49 -9.06
N GLY A 709 -4.85 26.92 -8.16
CA GLY A 709 -3.40 27.06 -8.25
C GLY A 709 -2.90 26.57 -9.62
N VAL A 710 -1.80 27.14 -10.11
CA VAL A 710 -1.17 26.64 -11.34
C VAL A 710 -0.79 25.17 -11.09
N PRO A 711 -1.13 24.24 -12.00
CA PRO A 711 -0.68 22.86 -11.90
C PRO A 711 0.83 22.82 -11.67
N ALA A 712 1.28 21.87 -10.86
CA ALA A 712 2.71 21.72 -10.62
C ALA A 712 3.42 21.58 -11.97
N THR A 713 4.47 22.38 -12.20
CA THR A 713 5.33 22.15 -13.36
C THR A 713 5.80 20.70 -13.28
N PRO A 714 5.61 19.88 -14.34
CA PRO A 714 6.06 18.51 -14.33
C PRO A 714 7.55 18.49 -13.93
N PRO A 715 7.96 17.62 -13.01
CA PRO A 715 9.36 17.53 -12.64
C PRO A 715 10.22 17.28 -13.88
N VAL A 716 11.46 17.80 -13.87
CA VAL A 716 12.50 17.41 -14.83
C VAL A 716 12.66 15.88 -14.77
N VAL A 717 13.10 15.24 -15.86
CA VAL A 717 13.42 13.79 -15.85
C VAL A 717 14.26 13.48 -14.60
N GLY A 718 13.70 12.60 -13.76
CA GLY A 718 14.24 12.27 -12.45
C GLY A 718 15.52 11.43 -12.49
N SER A 719 15.90 10.82 -11.37
CA SER A 719 16.82 9.68 -11.40
C SER A 719 16.07 8.37 -11.71
N PHE A 720 16.80 7.32 -12.06
CA PHE A 720 16.21 5.98 -12.13
C PHE A 720 15.63 5.56 -10.78
N ASP A 721 16.35 5.78 -9.67
CA ASP A 721 15.87 5.47 -8.31
C ASP A 721 14.56 6.20 -7.96
N GLU A 722 14.41 7.45 -8.42
CA GLU A 722 13.16 8.20 -8.28
C GLU A 722 12.04 7.55 -9.09
N TRP A 723 12.30 7.20 -10.35
CA TRP A 723 11.33 6.50 -11.20
C TRP A 723 10.93 5.14 -10.63
N GLU A 724 11.89 4.36 -10.16
CA GLU A 724 11.71 3.04 -9.55
C GLU A 724 10.70 3.10 -8.39
N SER A 725 10.78 4.15 -7.56
CA SER A 725 9.97 4.31 -6.35
C SER A 725 8.45 4.40 -6.57
N TRP A 726 8.02 4.76 -7.79
CA TRP A 726 6.60 4.88 -8.16
C TRP A 726 6.21 4.07 -9.41
N ALA A 727 7.14 3.78 -10.32
CA ALA A 727 6.85 3.04 -11.55
C ALA A 727 6.80 1.52 -11.32
N LEU A 728 7.65 0.99 -10.43
CA LEU A 728 7.62 -0.43 -10.12
C LEU A 728 6.49 -0.74 -9.13
N PRO A 729 5.66 -1.76 -9.40
CA PRO A 729 4.64 -2.22 -8.47
C PRO A 729 5.26 -2.68 -7.14
N PRO A 730 4.76 -2.24 -5.97
CA PRO A 730 5.34 -2.56 -4.66
C PRO A 730 5.59 -4.06 -4.40
N VAL A 731 4.69 -4.93 -4.90
CA VAL A 731 4.82 -6.39 -4.77
C VAL A 731 6.09 -6.96 -5.41
N VAL A 732 6.64 -6.31 -6.45
CA VAL A 732 7.85 -6.77 -7.13
C VAL A 732 9.04 -6.76 -6.17
N ALA A 733 9.19 -5.67 -5.41
CA ALA A 733 10.22 -5.54 -4.39
C ALA A 733 9.99 -6.50 -3.20
N ASP A 734 8.74 -6.66 -2.75
CA ASP A 734 8.42 -7.56 -1.63
C ASP A 734 8.71 -9.04 -1.91
N LEU A 735 8.65 -9.43 -3.18
CA LEU A 735 8.92 -10.80 -3.64
C LEU A 735 10.39 -11.02 -4.04
N ASP A 736 11.27 -10.03 -3.85
CA ASP A 736 12.66 -10.02 -4.33
C ASP A 736 12.76 -10.40 -5.82
N LEU A 737 11.78 -9.99 -6.63
CA LEU A 737 11.81 -10.23 -8.06
C LEU A 737 12.86 -9.31 -8.72
N PRO A 738 13.53 -9.77 -9.80
CA PRO A 738 14.46 -8.93 -10.55
C PRO A 738 13.80 -7.61 -10.97
N ASN A 739 14.36 -6.50 -10.49
CA ASN A 739 13.78 -5.16 -10.60
C ASN A 739 14.82 -4.06 -10.85
N GLY A 740 16.09 -4.43 -10.98
CA GLY A 740 17.17 -3.50 -11.28
C GLY A 740 17.13 -2.98 -12.71
N PRO A 741 18.01 -2.02 -13.06
CA PRO A 741 17.98 -1.35 -14.36
C PRO A 741 18.22 -2.27 -15.57
N GLN A 742 18.90 -3.41 -15.38
CA GLN A 742 19.12 -4.40 -16.45
C GLN A 742 18.12 -5.56 -16.41
N ASP A 743 17.19 -5.55 -15.46
CA ASP A 743 16.16 -6.57 -15.36
C ASP A 743 14.98 -6.22 -16.27
N ASP A 744 14.27 -7.27 -16.71
CA ASP A 744 13.07 -7.19 -17.55
C ASP A 744 11.91 -7.67 -16.68
N THR A 745 11.28 -6.74 -15.97
CA THR A 745 10.34 -7.05 -14.88
C THR A 745 9.05 -7.71 -15.40
N ASP A 746 8.56 -7.28 -16.56
CA ASP A 746 7.33 -7.79 -17.19
C ASP A 746 7.57 -8.89 -18.26
N GLY A 747 8.83 -9.12 -18.65
CA GLY A 747 9.23 -10.17 -19.57
C GLY A 747 8.99 -9.85 -21.04
N ASP A 748 8.84 -8.57 -21.40
CA ASP A 748 8.57 -8.13 -22.76
C ASP A 748 9.85 -8.05 -23.64
N GLY A 749 11.02 -8.12 -23.03
CA GLY A 749 12.34 -8.11 -23.64
C GLY A 749 13.08 -6.78 -23.63
N ASP A 750 12.48 -5.69 -23.14
CA ASP A 750 13.16 -4.43 -22.82
C ASP A 750 13.56 -4.42 -21.34
N ASP A 751 14.72 -3.85 -21.00
CA ASP A 751 15.13 -3.71 -19.60
C ASP A 751 14.51 -2.47 -18.96
N ASN A 752 14.38 -2.48 -17.63
CA ASN A 752 13.77 -1.40 -16.86
C ASN A 752 14.43 -0.04 -17.13
N TRP A 753 15.73 0.00 -17.42
CA TRP A 753 16.43 1.22 -17.81
C TRP A 753 15.95 1.75 -19.17
N THR A 754 15.80 0.87 -20.16
CA THR A 754 15.27 1.22 -21.48
C THR A 754 13.85 1.72 -21.37
N GLU A 755 13.04 1.09 -20.53
CA GLU A 755 11.68 1.54 -20.25
C GLU A 755 11.63 2.89 -19.54
N TYR A 756 12.49 3.09 -18.55
CA TYR A 756 12.69 4.38 -17.91
C TYR A 756 13.03 5.47 -18.93
N VAL A 757 14.01 5.23 -19.81
CA VAL A 757 14.39 6.17 -20.88
C VAL A 757 13.21 6.41 -21.82
N ASN A 758 12.46 5.38 -22.18
CA ASN A 758 11.32 5.49 -23.10
C ASN A 758 10.07 6.10 -22.46
N GLY A 759 9.98 6.11 -21.12
CA GLY A 759 8.78 6.51 -20.39
C GLY A 759 7.65 5.49 -20.46
N THR A 760 7.97 4.21 -20.60
CA THR A 760 7.02 3.09 -20.62
C THR A 760 6.83 2.52 -19.22
N ASP A 761 6.05 1.45 -19.09
CA ASP A 761 5.56 0.94 -17.81
C ASP A 761 6.10 -0.49 -17.58
N PRO A 762 7.06 -0.65 -16.65
CA PRO A 762 7.78 -1.91 -16.42
C PRO A 762 6.97 -2.98 -15.71
N GLY A 763 5.73 -2.68 -15.35
CA GLY A 763 4.77 -3.68 -14.89
C GLY A 763 3.85 -4.20 -15.99
N SER A 764 4.06 -3.81 -17.25
CA SER A 764 3.08 -4.03 -18.32
C SER A 764 3.74 -4.30 -19.68
N ALA A 765 3.77 -5.57 -20.09
CA ALA A 765 4.33 -6.00 -21.37
C ALA A 765 3.61 -5.42 -22.62
N ASP A 766 2.45 -4.79 -22.44
CA ASP A 766 1.72 -4.05 -23.47
C ASP A 766 2.14 -2.56 -23.59
N SER A 767 3.04 -2.08 -22.73
CA SER A 767 3.52 -0.70 -22.66
C SER A 767 4.84 -0.56 -23.40
N PHE A 768 4.81 0.04 -24.58
CA PHE A 768 6.01 0.27 -25.37
C PHE A 768 5.91 1.54 -26.20
N LEU A 769 7.04 2.21 -26.42
CA LEU A 769 7.12 3.38 -27.29
C LEU A 769 6.86 2.95 -28.74
N ARG A 770 5.70 3.35 -29.26
CA ARG A 770 5.31 3.10 -30.67
C ARG A 770 4.65 4.32 -31.29
N ILE A 771 4.78 4.42 -32.61
CA ILE A 771 3.95 5.32 -33.40
C ILE A 771 2.49 4.84 -33.28
N GLN A 772 1.63 5.69 -32.73
CA GLN A 772 0.21 5.40 -32.51
C GLN A 772 -0.62 5.64 -33.77
N ASN A 773 -0.36 6.74 -34.47
CA ASN A 773 -1.07 7.09 -35.69
C ASN A 773 -0.11 7.55 -36.80
N LEU A 774 -0.44 7.13 -38.03
CA LEU A 774 0.18 7.58 -39.27
C LEU A 774 -0.92 8.01 -40.23
N ARG A 775 -1.02 9.31 -40.51
CA ARG A 775 -2.11 9.88 -41.31
C ARG A 775 -1.58 10.68 -42.49
N GLN A 776 -2.00 10.31 -43.70
CA GLN A 776 -1.84 11.20 -44.86
C GLN A 776 -2.79 12.39 -44.73
N LEU A 777 -2.26 13.60 -44.74
CA LEU A 777 -3.05 14.82 -44.67
C LEU A 777 -3.74 15.09 -46.01
N SER A 778 -5.06 15.31 -45.98
CA SER A 778 -5.87 15.45 -47.19
C SER A 778 -5.56 16.74 -47.92
N GLY A 779 -5.27 16.65 -49.23
CA GLY A 779 -5.04 17.81 -50.10
C GLY A 779 -3.60 18.32 -50.14
N ILE A 780 -2.65 17.70 -49.42
CA ILE A 780 -1.22 18.05 -49.39
C ILE A 780 -0.32 16.80 -49.31
N GLN A 781 0.93 16.90 -49.77
CA GLN A 781 1.93 15.81 -49.76
C GLN A 781 2.62 15.64 -48.38
N LYS A 782 1.81 15.51 -47.32
CA LYS A 782 2.31 15.38 -45.93
C LYS A 782 1.76 14.16 -45.21
N VAL A 783 2.60 13.57 -44.38
CA VAL A 783 2.23 12.52 -43.44
C VAL A 783 2.43 13.06 -42.03
N GLU A 784 1.39 12.98 -41.22
CA GLU A 784 1.44 13.22 -39.79
C GLU A 784 1.80 11.91 -39.09
N VAL A 785 2.83 11.97 -38.24
CA VAL A 785 3.30 10.87 -37.39
C VAL A 785 3.03 11.26 -35.94
N GLU A 786 2.29 10.44 -35.20
CA GLU A 786 1.94 10.68 -33.80
C GLU A 786 2.43 9.53 -32.91
N TRP A 787 2.98 9.86 -31.74
CA TRP A 787 3.47 8.88 -30.76
C TRP A 787 3.30 9.39 -29.31
N PRO A 788 3.25 8.48 -28.31
CA PRO A 788 3.27 8.84 -26.90
C PRO A 788 4.55 9.54 -26.53
N SER A 789 4.44 10.60 -25.74
CA SER A 789 5.60 11.29 -25.19
C SER A 789 5.46 11.52 -23.71
N ALA A 790 6.61 11.56 -23.03
CA ALA A 790 6.68 11.72 -21.59
C ALA A 790 7.52 12.95 -21.24
N HIS A 791 7.15 13.64 -20.16
CA HIS A 791 7.73 14.93 -19.79
C HIS A 791 9.26 14.88 -19.69
N GLY A 792 9.90 15.99 -20.08
CA GLY A 792 11.34 16.19 -19.98
C GLY A 792 12.19 15.44 -21.02
N ARG A 793 11.59 14.67 -21.93
CA ARG A 793 12.30 13.95 -23.00
C ARG A 793 12.43 14.75 -24.29
N THR A 794 13.39 14.38 -25.12
CA THR A 794 13.46 14.82 -26.52
C THR A 794 13.48 13.64 -27.47
N TYR A 795 12.82 13.80 -28.62
CA TYR A 795 12.64 12.75 -29.62
C TYR A 795 13.30 13.10 -30.95
N ARG A 796 13.72 12.06 -31.65
CA ARG A 796 14.13 12.07 -33.05
C ARG A 796 13.20 11.20 -33.87
N LEU A 797 12.62 11.79 -34.90
CA LEU A 797 11.85 11.06 -35.91
C LEU A 797 12.77 10.72 -37.06
N GLU A 798 12.84 9.44 -37.42
CA GLU A 798 13.61 8.97 -38.57
C GLU A 798 12.71 8.30 -39.60
N ARG A 799 13.15 8.31 -40.86
CA ARG A 799 12.46 7.71 -42.01
C ARG A 799 13.42 6.85 -42.84
N SER A 800 12.91 5.74 -43.37
CA SER A 800 13.54 4.92 -44.41
C SER A 800 12.54 4.59 -45.53
N TYR A 801 13.05 4.21 -46.69
CA TYR A 801 12.26 3.59 -47.77
C TYR A 801 12.39 2.05 -47.77
N SER A 802 13.05 1.50 -46.75
CA SER A 802 13.21 0.07 -46.48
C SER A 802 12.93 -0.19 -45.00
N ALA A 803 12.15 -1.22 -44.69
CA ALA A 803 11.78 -1.54 -43.31
C ALA A 803 13.00 -1.90 -42.43
N ASP A 804 14.04 -2.50 -43.03
CA ASP A 804 15.10 -3.18 -42.29
C ASP A 804 16.38 -2.35 -42.10
N HIS A 805 16.58 -1.28 -42.87
CA HIS A 805 17.83 -0.49 -42.83
C HIS A 805 17.65 0.87 -43.49
N GLY A 806 18.65 1.76 -43.33
CA GLY A 806 18.73 3.03 -44.05
C GLY A 806 17.85 4.14 -43.48
N TYR A 807 17.52 4.09 -42.19
CA TYR A 807 16.81 5.18 -41.52
C TYR A 807 17.70 6.41 -41.40
N SER A 808 17.16 7.55 -41.81
CA SER A 808 17.78 8.87 -41.68
C SER A 808 16.87 9.81 -40.90
N PRO A 809 17.41 10.74 -40.11
CA PRO A 809 16.61 11.74 -39.39
C PRO A 809 15.72 12.56 -40.34
N VAL A 810 14.45 12.69 -39.98
CA VAL A 810 13.50 13.67 -40.53
C VAL A 810 13.53 14.93 -39.67
N ALA A 811 13.57 14.75 -38.35
CA ALA A 811 13.64 15.81 -37.36
C ALA A 811 14.30 15.29 -36.08
N GLU A 812 15.06 16.15 -35.42
CA GLU A 812 15.84 15.88 -34.20
C GLU A 812 15.51 16.94 -33.15
N GLY A 813 15.73 16.66 -31.87
CA GLY A 813 15.49 17.60 -30.77
C GLY A 813 14.02 17.97 -30.58
N ILE A 814 13.09 17.09 -30.97
CA ILE A 814 11.65 17.32 -30.82
C ILE A 814 11.32 17.26 -29.32
N THR A 815 11.07 18.41 -28.70
CA THR A 815 10.73 18.46 -27.27
C THR A 815 9.42 17.74 -26.99
N ALA A 816 9.38 16.95 -25.91
CA ALA A 816 8.17 16.31 -25.45
C ALA A 816 7.03 17.32 -25.24
N SER A 817 5.88 17.02 -25.83
CA SER A 817 4.59 17.67 -25.60
C SER A 817 3.63 16.66 -24.98
N ALA A 818 4.06 16.04 -23.87
CA ALA A 818 3.32 14.97 -23.20
C ALA A 818 1.84 15.36 -23.00
N PRO A 819 0.90 14.43 -23.24
CA PRO A 819 1.13 12.98 -23.39
C PRO A 819 1.43 12.49 -24.81
N LEU A 820 1.29 13.34 -25.84
CA LEU A 820 1.44 12.95 -27.25
C LEU A 820 2.27 13.98 -28.03
N ASN A 821 3.24 13.50 -28.81
CA ASN A 821 3.90 14.31 -29.83
C ASN A 821 3.35 13.97 -31.21
N PHE A 822 3.31 14.97 -32.07
CA PHE A 822 3.07 14.80 -33.49
C PHE A 822 4.14 15.54 -34.30
N TRP A 823 4.42 15.04 -35.50
CA TRP A 823 5.30 15.69 -36.46
C TRP A 823 4.78 15.50 -37.89
N GLU A 824 4.84 16.55 -38.70
CA GLU A 824 4.49 16.49 -40.12
C GLU A 824 5.74 16.32 -40.99
N ASP A 825 5.78 15.26 -41.80
CA ASP A 825 6.83 15.00 -42.78
C ASP A 825 6.33 15.20 -44.21
N ASP A 826 7.14 15.85 -45.05
CA ASP A 826 6.86 16.01 -46.48
C ASP A 826 7.23 14.72 -47.23
N LEU A 827 6.20 13.96 -47.66
CA LEU A 827 6.34 12.69 -48.38
C LEU A 827 5.77 12.79 -49.79
N GLN A 828 6.64 12.66 -50.80
CA GLN A 828 6.23 12.69 -52.20
C GLN A 828 5.29 11.53 -52.56
N THR A 829 4.24 11.82 -53.33
CA THR A 829 3.26 10.82 -53.80
C THR A 829 3.94 9.67 -54.56
N GLY A 830 3.69 8.44 -54.11
CA GLY A 830 4.15 7.20 -54.76
C GLY A 830 5.25 6.43 -54.02
N ASN A 831 5.83 7.00 -52.96
CA ASN A 831 6.84 6.32 -52.14
C ASN A 831 6.23 5.61 -50.93
N VAL A 832 6.72 4.40 -50.62
CA VAL A 832 6.45 3.72 -49.36
C VAL A 832 7.55 4.11 -48.38
N ALA A 833 7.19 4.77 -47.28
CA ALA A 833 8.11 5.15 -46.22
C ALA A 833 7.81 4.40 -44.93
N PHE A 834 8.85 4.14 -44.17
CA PHE A 834 8.84 3.54 -42.84
C PHE A 834 9.39 4.57 -41.86
N TYR A 835 8.70 4.78 -40.74
CA TYR A 835 9.09 5.75 -39.71
C TYR A 835 9.51 5.02 -38.45
N ARG A 836 10.46 5.60 -37.70
CA ARG A 836 10.76 5.23 -36.31
C ARG A 836 10.99 6.43 -35.44
N VAL A 837 10.58 6.33 -34.18
CA VAL A 837 10.80 7.33 -33.15
C VAL A 837 11.90 6.83 -32.22
N VAL A 838 12.82 7.72 -31.86
CA VAL A 838 13.94 7.44 -30.97
C VAL A 838 13.96 8.49 -29.86
N VAL A 839 14.12 8.08 -28.60
CA VAL A 839 14.38 9.01 -27.50
C VAL A 839 15.86 9.41 -27.52
N GLU A 840 16.15 10.70 -27.48
CA GLU A 840 17.51 11.24 -27.53
C GLU A 840 18.08 11.55 -26.15
N GLN A 841 17.22 12.05 -25.24
CA GLN A 841 17.53 12.44 -23.86
C GLN A 841 16.32 12.21 -22.97
#